data_AF-A0A0Q6T967-F1
#
_entry.id   AF-A0A0Q6T967-F1
#
_cell.length_a   1.000
_cell.length_b   1.000
_cell.length_c   1.000
_cell.angle_alpha   90.00
_cell.angle_beta   90.00
_cell.angle_gamma   90.00
#
_symmetry.space_group_name_H-M   'P 1'
#
loop_
_entity.id
_entity.type
_entity.pdbx_description
1 polymer ?
#
loop_
_entity_poly.entity_id
_entity_poly.type
_entity_poly.pdbx_seq_one_letter_code
_entity_poly.pdbx_strand_id
1 'polypeptide(L)'
;MITTTTMRRCPAPVLLCTLLASAALLSACGGGGETPAPVPAPPPPAPATVAITGKAVDGALSGATACYDLNDNGACDTGEPASTATGADGAFTLAVAPTEAGKHRIVVQVPATAVDADTGATVGTAYTLQAPASGTSSAHNVFVSPLTTLVQGHVDAAGVSLADATALVQAQAGLAVSPLADFTAASNADNKQAGLVARLVQATALAQADALKGVAGQADLSGGTITAAEVQKQVASAVVGALPAIAGKAAESTVTAASGAALTTAITEAAQAVVAQAGFTAEEAKAAIGVAKLPAEPAVTTAVATGQLTALRYSDANNWFLRSLQASAADNTPDAASLTRYASVYMLSQGSAYTAAGTTQAWANGSSYARSGDLHWNGSAWVACKLGDRNTATLRDAKGRLTYNYCDGMEKGRSWRSAVDVAGQGIASVFTGQIRNYPGGSNGVAYANWGPANLATFGNASFPSGAKLLYQTNSVLDTAVAYDVQDSAVVTAYAAAVAAGGDVRANAGLACGGTLAATTITTLEDLVAHNPGKPCVFAKSTSGGDVSLDPNEWWSNSTASLAVLANAMARPAGTGSWYSTDLRLRVAFTGGGSTATSYYRCLSRASNGSARNCSLLGTGSYSIKTLGDARVMTFSGLPALMQQAGYSRVFIERGGKVYHGYQNAIGGSSSLLRLNLEAANAVLAALPGMPVIVPTTRHADLSAASQAALTTAKGVWLATDGDDLAMLRIGDGGRYLYGQATPATGGSQTGHELGWLDYDAASQTFHGLVESNSAGEGAELRRSAAEQASEKLTITASQLSSSLGTVFTRVPNDPAGLVGLWAAGSASDLNTQHLLFLPSGKVMLIDPWGDTSGGVCTTQRQGPMGGEYASYSWNAATGALQISARLFDTDGCAGFFDSSPGGQGSLLDYVLKLSADGKTATVATSEGDLTLYRIAPQ
;
A
#
# COMPACT_ATOMS: atom_id res chain seq x y z
N MET A 1 -6.58 -25.83 65.83
CA MET A 1 -6.02 -24.56 66.33
C MET A 1 -6.46 -23.48 65.34
N ILE A 2 -7.31 -22.52 65.74
CA ILE A 2 -6.94 -21.26 66.43
C ILE A 2 -6.10 -20.41 65.45
N THR A 3 -6.54 -19.25 64.94
CA THR A 3 -7.77 -18.44 65.20
C THR A 3 -7.95 -17.34 64.13
N THR A 4 -9.21 -16.95 63.84
CA THR A 4 -9.73 -15.57 63.53
C THR A 4 -9.09 -14.68 62.43
N THR A 5 -9.75 -13.76 61.72
CA THR A 5 -11.16 -13.34 61.45
C THR A 5 -11.03 -12.27 60.32
N THR A 6 -11.91 -12.12 59.33
CA THR A 6 -13.15 -11.30 59.38
C THR A 6 -14.09 -11.59 58.18
N MET A 7 -15.19 -10.83 58.11
CA MET A 7 -16.36 -10.89 57.22
C MET A 7 -16.15 -10.00 55.96
N ARG A 8 -16.62 -10.28 54.74
CA ARG A 8 -17.93 -10.75 54.19
C ARG A 8 -19.11 -9.74 54.33
N ARG A 9 -19.73 -9.35 53.20
CA ARG A 9 -21.10 -9.78 52.77
C ARG A 9 -21.70 -9.01 51.55
N CYS A 10 -22.11 -9.75 50.52
CA CYS A 10 -23.28 -9.48 49.64
C CYS A 10 -24.60 -9.79 50.42
N PRO A 11 -25.87 -9.57 49.93
CA PRO A 11 -26.35 -9.55 48.53
C PRO A 11 -27.55 -8.60 48.19
N ALA A 12 -28.17 -8.78 47.01
CA ALA A 12 -29.53 -8.30 46.66
C ALA A 12 -30.64 -9.16 47.36
N PRO A 13 -31.97 -8.82 47.43
CA PRO A 13 -32.88 -8.83 46.24
C PRO A 13 -34.27 -8.05 46.32
N VAL A 14 -35.08 -8.10 45.24
CA VAL A 14 -36.58 -8.31 45.15
C VAL A 14 -37.65 -7.34 45.75
N LEU A 15 -38.44 -6.71 44.85
CA LEU A 15 -39.93 -6.65 44.69
C LEU A 15 -40.93 -6.02 45.72
N LEU A 16 -41.89 -5.18 45.20
CA LEU A 16 -43.39 -5.25 45.33
C LEU A 16 -44.15 -3.91 45.56
N CYS A 17 -45.40 -3.83 45.05
CA CYS A 17 -46.32 -2.68 45.00
C CYS A 17 -47.14 -2.38 46.28
N THR A 18 -47.78 -1.20 46.37
CA THR A 18 -49.15 -1.03 46.93
C THR A 18 -49.83 0.28 46.51
N LEU A 19 -51.16 0.25 46.29
CA LEU A 19 -52.04 1.43 46.18
C LEU A 19 -52.46 1.91 47.58
N LEU A 20 -52.88 3.18 47.71
CA LEU A 20 -54.01 3.56 48.57
C LEU A 20 -54.61 4.91 48.16
N ALA A 21 -55.94 5.00 48.17
CA ALA A 21 -56.72 6.21 47.94
C ALA A 21 -57.52 6.55 49.20
N SER A 22 -57.81 7.84 49.43
CA SER A 22 -58.83 8.30 50.38
C SER A 22 -59.25 9.73 50.05
N ALA A 23 -60.55 9.98 50.12
CA ALA A 23 -61.16 11.30 49.93
C ALA A 23 -61.94 11.70 51.19
N ALA A 24 -62.02 13.00 51.48
CA ALA A 24 -62.98 13.54 52.43
C ALA A 24 -63.37 14.99 52.04
N LEU A 25 -64.64 15.31 52.23
CA LEU A 25 -65.25 16.60 51.95
C LEU A 25 -65.13 17.53 53.17
N LEU A 26 -65.23 18.86 52.97
CA LEU A 26 -66.36 19.63 53.50
C LEU A 26 -66.43 21.04 52.90
N SER A 27 -67.64 21.61 52.91
CA SER A 27 -67.99 22.92 52.36
C SER A 27 -68.14 23.99 53.43
N ALA A 28 -67.91 25.26 53.06
CA ALA A 28 -68.39 26.45 53.78
C ALA A 28 -68.71 27.57 52.77
N CYS A 29 -69.55 28.53 53.18
CA CYS A 29 -70.33 29.39 52.28
C CYS A 29 -70.13 30.89 52.59
N GLY A 30 -70.24 31.73 51.54
CA GLY A 30 -70.84 33.08 51.65
C GLY A 30 -69.91 34.29 51.67
N GLY A 31 -70.30 35.34 50.94
CA GLY A 31 -69.76 36.70 51.06
C GLY A 31 -69.42 37.36 49.72
N GLY A 32 -70.28 38.27 49.22
CA GLY A 32 -70.05 39.05 48.00
C GLY A 32 -69.65 40.50 48.28
N GLY A 33 -69.00 41.15 47.30
CA GLY A 33 -68.64 42.57 47.28
C GLY A 33 -68.12 42.95 45.89
N GLU A 34 -68.47 44.14 45.39
CA GLU A 34 -68.32 44.52 43.98
C GLU A 34 -66.94 45.13 43.63
N THR A 35 -66.42 44.80 42.43
CA THR A 35 -65.43 45.52 41.56
C THR A 35 -64.26 46.33 42.16
N PRO A 36 -63.02 46.17 41.63
CA PRO A 36 -62.72 46.57 40.24
C PRO A 36 -61.92 45.54 39.42
N ALA A 37 -61.77 45.82 38.12
CA ALA A 37 -61.18 44.91 37.14
C ALA A 37 -59.71 44.53 37.44
N PRO A 38 -59.31 43.27 37.22
CA PRO A 38 -57.91 42.85 37.38
C PRO A 38 -57.05 43.43 36.26
N VAL A 39 -55.93 44.05 36.65
CA VAL A 39 -54.84 44.40 35.74
C VAL A 39 -54.31 43.11 35.08
N PRO A 40 -54.02 43.09 33.77
CA PRO A 40 -53.42 41.91 33.14
C PRO A 40 -52.12 41.51 33.85
N ALA A 41 -51.98 40.22 34.18
CA ALA A 41 -50.72 39.71 34.71
C ALA A 41 -49.58 40.00 33.71
N PRO A 42 -48.38 40.39 34.18
CA PRO A 42 -47.23 40.51 33.30
C PRO A 42 -47.01 39.18 32.55
N PRO A 43 -46.66 39.21 31.25
CA PRO A 43 -46.33 37.98 30.54
C PRO A 43 -45.17 37.26 31.27
N PRO A 44 -45.16 35.91 31.29
CA PRO A 44 -44.05 35.17 31.87
C PRO A 44 -42.73 35.64 31.26
N PRO A 45 -41.65 35.78 32.06
CA PRO A 45 -40.34 36.12 31.51
C PRO A 45 -39.97 35.07 30.46
N ALA A 46 -39.55 35.54 29.28
CA ALA A 46 -39.16 34.65 28.18
C ALA A 46 -38.08 33.66 28.66
N PRO A 47 -38.12 32.38 28.21
CA PRO A 47 -37.07 31.42 28.53
C PRO A 47 -35.70 32.02 28.23
N ALA A 48 -34.78 31.94 29.19
CA ALA A 48 -33.41 32.39 28.95
C ALA A 48 -32.81 31.56 27.81
N THR A 49 -32.31 32.23 26.76
CA THR A 49 -31.66 31.60 25.61
C THR A 49 -30.24 32.12 25.45
N VAL A 50 -29.34 31.25 24.99
CA VAL A 50 -28.02 31.62 24.49
C VAL A 50 -28.18 31.94 23.01
N ALA A 51 -27.71 33.13 22.62
CA ALA A 51 -27.57 33.48 21.21
C ALA A 51 -26.34 32.77 20.62
N ILE A 52 -26.55 31.98 19.58
CA ILE A 52 -25.48 31.44 18.73
C ILE A 52 -25.50 32.23 17.43
N THR A 53 -24.43 32.99 17.19
CA THR A 53 -24.23 33.77 15.97
C THR A 53 -23.34 33.01 15.01
N GLY A 54 -23.51 33.19 13.71
CA GLY A 54 -22.66 32.49 12.74
C GLY A 54 -22.77 33.00 11.32
N LYS A 55 -22.00 32.38 10.43
CA LYS A 55 -22.01 32.64 8.99
C LYS A 55 -22.10 31.35 8.19
N ALA A 56 -22.90 31.36 7.13
CA ALA A 56 -22.95 30.32 6.10
C ALA A 56 -22.18 30.76 4.85
N VAL A 57 -21.14 30.00 4.49
CA VAL A 57 -20.14 30.40 3.48
C VAL A 57 -19.75 29.24 2.56
N ASP A 58 -20.21 29.33 1.32
CA ASP A 58 -19.59 28.78 0.10
C ASP A 58 -18.83 29.92 -0.65
N GLY A 59 -18.61 31.05 0.03
CA GLY A 59 -19.01 32.36 -0.50
C GLY A 59 -20.29 32.78 0.23
N ALA A 60 -20.42 34.05 0.61
CA ALA A 60 -21.44 34.45 1.59
C ALA A 60 -22.86 34.15 1.07
N LEU A 61 -23.58 33.24 1.75
CA LEU A 61 -24.86 32.72 1.29
C LEU A 61 -26.02 33.56 1.83
N SER A 62 -26.68 34.31 0.95
CA SER A 62 -27.89 35.07 1.26
C SER A 62 -29.14 34.25 0.97
N GLY A 63 -30.07 34.14 1.94
CA GLY A 63 -31.33 33.41 1.78
C GLY A 63 -31.35 31.94 2.20
N ALA A 64 -30.29 31.45 2.87
CA ALA A 64 -30.24 30.13 3.50
C ALA A 64 -30.81 30.17 4.93
N THR A 65 -31.17 29.02 5.50
CA THR A 65 -31.72 28.89 6.87
C THR A 65 -30.83 28.00 7.72
N ALA A 66 -30.40 28.46 8.88
CA ALA A 66 -29.65 27.68 9.86
C ALA A 66 -30.57 27.05 10.91
N CYS A 67 -30.20 25.89 11.45
CA CYS A 67 -30.93 25.14 12.46
C CYS A 67 -29.96 24.52 13.48
N TYR A 68 -30.41 24.39 14.73
CA TYR A 68 -29.68 23.69 15.79
C TYR A 68 -30.19 22.25 15.91
N ASP A 69 -29.39 21.28 15.45
CA ASP A 69 -29.76 19.87 15.26
C ASP A 69 -29.77 19.11 16.59
N LEU A 70 -30.87 19.24 17.35
CA LEU A 70 -31.01 18.77 18.72
C LEU A 70 -30.99 17.25 18.86
N ASN A 71 -31.17 16.52 17.75
CA ASN A 71 -31.17 15.05 17.75
C ASN A 71 -29.95 14.44 17.05
N ASP A 72 -29.06 15.27 16.49
CA ASP A 72 -27.87 14.90 15.75
C ASP A 72 -28.17 13.90 14.61
N ASN A 73 -29.17 14.20 13.76
CA ASN A 73 -29.47 13.43 12.54
C ASN A 73 -28.94 14.07 11.23
N GLY A 74 -28.52 15.32 11.24
CA GLY A 74 -27.97 16.06 10.10
C GLY A 74 -28.99 16.78 9.22
N ALA A 75 -30.24 16.92 9.67
CA ALA A 75 -31.32 17.66 9.01
C ALA A 75 -31.77 18.87 9.85
N CYS A 76 -32.69 19.67 9.30
CA CYS A 76 -33.48 20.62 10.10
C CYS A 76 -34.85 20.00 10.35
N ASP A 77 -35.14 19.62 11.58
CA ASP A 77 -36.42 19.02 11.96
C ASP A 77 -37.45 20.03 12.48
N THR A 78 -38.72 19.62 12.44
CA THR A 78 -39.81 20.42 13.01
C THR A 78 -39.70 20.46 14.53
N GLY A 79 -39.51 21.65 15.09
CA GLY A 79 -39.38 21.89 16.53
C GLY A 79 -37.97 22.28 16.97
N GLU A 80 -37.00 22.26 16.06
CA GLU A 80 -35.63 22.73 16.32
C GLU A 80 -35.52 24.26 16.25
N PRO A 81 -34.59 24.87 17.00
CA PRO A 81 -34.27 26.30 16.86
C PRO A 81 -33.76 26.59 15.44
N ALA A 82 -34.50 27.41 14.69
CA ALA A 82 -34.15 27.82 13.34
C ALA A 82 -33.97 29.35 13.23
N SER A 83 -33.10 29.79 12.32
CA SER A 83 -32.84 31.21 12.06
C SER A 83 -33.87 31.80 11.09
N THR A 84 -33.91 33.12 10.99
CA THR A 84 -34.41 33.77 9.76
C THR A 84 -33.46 33.46 8.59
N ALA A 85 -33.90 33.77 7.37
CA ALA A 85 -33.02 33.76 6.19
C ALA A 85 -31.72 34.55 6.45
N THR A 86 -30.58 34.00 6.03
CA THR A 86 -29.25 34.60 6.17
C THR A 86 -29.12 35.92 5.41
N GLY A 87 -28.31 36.82 5.96
CA GLY A 87 -27.99 38.11 5.35
C GLY A 87 -27.04 38.02 4.16
N ALA A 88 -26.76 39.17 3.52
CA ALA A 88 -25.87 39.27 2.36
C ALA A 88 -24.39 38.92 2.67
N ASP A 89 -24.00 38.92 3.94
CA ASP A 89 -22.70 38.48 4.45
C ASP A 89 -22.73 37.03 5.00
N GLY A 90 -23.81 36.30 4.74
CA GLY A 90 -24.05 34.94 5.21
C GLY A 90 -24.46 34.85 6.68
N ALA A 91 -24.63 35.97 7.38
CA ALA A 91 -24.86 35.97 8.82
C ALA A 91 -26.23 35.39 9.21
N PHE A 92 -26.24 34.62 10.30
CA PHE A 92 -27.45 34.12 10.98
C PHE A 92 -27.33 34.25 12.51
N THR A 93 -28.46 34.08 13.19
CA THR A 93 -28.52 34.00 14.66
C THR A 93 -29.58 32.97 15.06
N LEU A 94 -29.24 32.14 16.04
CA LEU A 94 -30.11 31.13 16.65
C LEU A 94 -30.28 31.45 18.14
N ALA A 95 -31.47 31.21 18.68
CA ALA A 95 -31.75 31.30 20.11
C ALA A 95 -31.92 29.88 20.68
N VAL A 96 -30.93 29.41 21.44
CA VAL A 96 -30.84 28.02 21.90
C VAL A 96 -30.96 27.96 23.43
N ALA A 97 -31.50 26.87 23.98
CA ALA A 97 -31.55 26.68 25.43
C ALA A 97 -30.11 26.62 26.02
N PRO A 98 -29.81 27.29 27.15
CA PRO A 98 -28.48 27.29 27.76
C PRO A 98 -27.96 25.90 28.13
N THR A 99 -28.86 24.94 28.34
CA THR A 99 -28.51 23.54 28.61
C THR A 99 -27.99 22.82 27.36
N GLU A 100 -28.39 23.23 26.15
CA GLU A 100 -28.02 22.56 24.89
C GLU A 100 -26.93 23.29 24.11
N ALA A 101 -26.65 24.56 24.45
CA ALA A 101 -25.65 25.38 23.79
C ALA A 101 -24.25 24.73 23.77
N GLY A 102 -23.76 24.46 22.55
CA GLY A 102 -22.45 23.87 22.27
C GLY A 102 -22.40 22.34 22.27
N LYS A 103 -23.53 21.64 22.48
CA LYS A 103 -23.58 20.17 22.42
C LYS A 103 -23.80 19.61 21.02
N HIS A 104 -24.59 20.32 20.23
CA HIS A 104 -25.10 19.84 18.93
C HIS A 104 -24.50 20.63 17.78
N ARG A 105 -24.52 20.01 16.59
CA ARG A 105 -24.10 20.64 15.33
C ARG A 105 -25.11 21.67 14.83
N ILE A 106 -24.65 22.51 13.89
CA ILE A 106 -25.52 23.41 13.13
C ILE A 106 -25.69 22.84 11.72
N VAL A 107 -26.92 22.80 11.25
CA VAL A 107 -27.30 22.44 9.89
C VAL A 107 -27.78 23.69 9.17
N VAL A 108 -27.31 23.95 7.95
CA VAL A 108 -27.76 25.07 7.11
C VAL A 108 -28.37 24.52 5.82
N GLN A 109 -29.67 24.74 5.65
CA GLN A 109 -30.38 24.46 4.40
C GLN A 109 -30.20 25.62 3.43
N VAL A 110 -29.57 25.33 2.28
CA VAL A 110 -29.31 26.29 1.21
C VAL A 110 -30.30 26.01 0.07
N PRO A 111 -31.38 26.78 -0.08
CA PRO A 111 -32.32 26.59 -1.18
C PRO A 111 -31.69 26.98 -2.52
N ALA A 112 -32.20 26.43 -3.62
CA ALA A 112 -31.75 26.75 -4.98
C ALA A 112 -31.78 28.26 -5.32
N THR A 113 -32.62 29.03 -4.62
CA THR A 113 -32.78 30.49 -4.75
C THR A 113 -31.81 31.31 -3.89
N ALA A 114 -31.02 30.69 -3.01
CA ALA A 114 -30.01 31.40 -2.24
C ALA A 114 -28.93 31.96 -3.17
N VAL A 115 -28.39 33.14 -2.83
CA VAL A 115 -27.39 33.84 -3.65
C VAL A 115 -26.03 33.68 -3.00
N ASP A 116 -25.04 33.25 -3.77
CA ASP A 116 -23.62 33.26 -3.41
C ASP A 116 -23.00 34.61 -3.81
N ALA A 117 -22.49 35.34 -2.81
CA ALA A 117 -21.91 36.67 -3.00
C ALA A 117 -20.66 36.72 -3.89
N ASP A 118 -19.91 35.62 -4.04
CA ASP A 118 -18.68 35.60 -4.84
C ASP A 118 -18.93 35.38 -6.34
N THR A 119 -20.02 34.69 -6.68
CA THR A 119 -20.50 34.55 -8.07
C THR A 119 -21.51 35.64 -8.45
N GLY A 120 -22.22 36.19 -7.47
CA GLY A 120 -23.34 37.13 -7.66
C GLY A 120 -24.61 36.46 -8.20
N ALA A 121 -24.68 35.12 -8.15
CA ALA A 121 -25.73 34.31 -8.77
C ALA A 121 -26.45 33.43 -7.74
N THR A 122 -27.63 32.93 -8.12
CA THR A 122 -28.34 31.90 -7.34
C THR A 122 -27.61 30.56 -7.45
N VAL A 123 -27.51 29.80 -6.34
CA VAL A 123 -26.82 28.50 -6.32
C VAL A 123 -27.43 27.44 -7.24
N GLY A 124 -28.72 27.58 -7.61
CA GLY A 124 -29.39 26.79 -8.65
C GLY A 124 -29.79 25.37 -8.24
N THR A 125 -28.96 24.70 -7.44
CA THR A 125 -29.26 23.40 -6.83
C THR A 125 -29.29 23.56 -5.31
N ALA A 126 -30.34 23.06 -4.65
CA ALA A 126 -30.42 23.09 -3.20
C ALA A 126 -29.44 22.09 -2.57
N TYR A 127 -28.80 22.48 -1.47
CA TYR A 127 -27.89 21.63 -0.72
C TYR A 127 -27.94 21.93 0.78
N THR A 128 -27.17 21.19 1.57
CA THR A 128 -27.09 21.36 3.03
C THR A 128 -25.63 21.43 3.44
N LEU A 129 -25.30 22.42 4.27
CA LEU A 129 -24.01 22.53 4.93
C LEU A 129 -24.16 22.18 6.42
N GLN A 130 -23.08 21.75 7.05
CA GLN A 130 -23.05 21.43 8.46
C GLN A 130 -21.78 21.98 9.13
N ALA A 131 -21.88 22.34 10.40
CA ALA A 131 -20.74 22.66 11.25
C ALA A 131 -20.80 21.85 12.53
N PRO A 132 -19.70 21.16 12.92
CA PRO A 132 -19.65 20.39 14.16
C PRO A 132 -20.02 21.20 15.40
N ALA A 133 -20.49 20.49 16.43
CA ALA A 133 -20.68 21.06 17.77
C ALA A 133 -19.41 21.79 18.22
N SER A 134 -19.58 23.06 18.60
CA SER A 134 -18.49 23.96 18.96
C SER A 134 -18.92 24.93 20.06
N GLY A 135 -17.94 25.50 20.77
CA GLY A 135 -18.17 26.44 21.86
C GLY A 135 -18.32 25.79 23.25
N THR A 136 -18.44 26.66 24.25
CA THR A 136 -18.91 26.32 25.60
C THR A 136 -20.27 27.01 25.82
N SER A 137 -20.92 26.81 26.97
CA SER A 137 -22.31 27.19 27.28
C SER A 137 -22.59 28.72 27.40
N SER A 138 -21.91 29.53 26.60
CA SER A 138 -22.03 30.98 26.44
C SER A 138 -22.22 31.31 24.95
N ALA A 139 -22.59 32.55 24.63
CA ALA A 139 -22.68 32.99 23.23
C ALA A 139 -21.34 32.84 22.51
N HIS A 140 -21.34 32.19 21.36
CA HIS A 140 -20.16 31.89 20.55
C HIS A 140 -20.47 31.98 19.06
N ASN A 141 -19.43 32.20 18.26
CA ASN A 141 -19.53 32.30 16.81
C ASN A 141 -19.28 30.94 16.15
N VAL A 142 -20.16 30.53 15.23
CA VAL A 142 -20.01 29.31 14.43
C VAL A 142 -19.82 29.67 12.95
N PHE A 143 -18.87 29.00 12.31
CA PHE A 143 -18.63 29.11 10.88
C PHE A 143 -19.15 27.84 10.19
N VAL A 144 -19.97 27.98 9.15
CA VAL A 144 -20.55 26.87 8.41
C VAL A 144 -20.13 26.97 6.94
N SER A 145 -19.45 25.94 6.44
CA SER A 145 -18.91 25.89 5.07
C SER A 145 -18.89 24.46 4.52
N PRO A 146 -18.63 24.27 3.22
CA PRO A 146 -18.37 22.94 2.66
C PRO A 146 -17.25 22.18 3.37
N LEU A 147 -16.22 22.88 3.87
CA LEU A 147 -15.12 22.26 4.62
C LEU A 147 -15.55 21.77 6.02
N THR A 148 -16.34 22.54 6.76
CA THR A 148 -16.89 22.09 8.05
C THR A 148 -17.86 20.92 7.87
N THR A 149 -18.56 20.89 6.73
CA THR A 149 -19.47 19.81 6.35
C THR A 149 -18.72 18.49 6.12
N LEU A 150 -17.55 18.53 5.47
CA LEU A 150 -16.68 17.35 5.34
C LEU A 150 -16.11 16.87 6.68
N VAL A 151 -15.73 17.79 7.58
CA VAL A 151 -15.26 17.43 8.92
C VAL A 151 -16.37 16.71 9.70
N GLN A 152 -17.59 17.25 9.71
CA GLN A 152 -18.73 16.61 10.37
C GLN A 152 -19.05 15.24 9.75
N GLY A 153 -19.16 15.18 8.42
CA GLY A 153 -19.42 13.93 7.71
C GLY A 153 -18.36 12.84 7.94
N HIS A 154 -17.10 13.22 8.17
CA HIS A 154 -16.05 12.27 8.53
C HIS A 154 -16.17 11.78 9.99
N VAL A 155 -16.56 12.65 10.94
CA VAL A 155 -16.90 12.22 12.32
C VAL A 155 -18.02 11.18 12.29
N ASP A 156 -19.11 11.46 11.56
CA ASP A 156 -20.27 10.56 11.49
C ASP A 156 -19.98 9.25 10.74
N ALA A 157 -19.18 9.30 9.66
CA ALA A 157 -18.85 8.13 8.86
C ALA A 157 -17.81 7.20 9.53
N ALA A 158 -16.77 7.76 10.17
CA ALA A 158 -15.64 7.00 10.69
C ALA A 158 -15.67 6.78 12.21
N GLY A 159 -16.49 7.53 12.96
CA GLY A 159 -16.54 7.50 14.43
C GLY A 159 -15.20 7.90 15.07
N VAL A 160 -14.52 8.89 14.48
CA VAL A 160 -13.27 9.47 14.99
C VAL A 160 -13.54 10.74 15.79
N SER A 161 -12.53 11.26 16.49
CA SER A 161 -12.70 12.54 17.20
C SER A 161 -12.80 13.71 16.21
N LEU A 162 -13.43 14.81 16.63
CA LEU A 162 -13.48 16.04 15.86
C LEU A 162 -12.07 16.56 15.52
N ALA A 163 -11.10 16.38 16.43
CA ALA A 163 -9.71 16.78 16.20
C ALA A 163 -9.06 15.95 15.08
N ASP A 164 -9.25 14.62 15.08
CA ASP A 164 -8.72 13.73 14.03
C ASP A 164 -9.35 14.04 12.68
N ALA A 165 -10.68 14.23 12.63
CA ALA A 165 -11.40 14.61 11.41
C ALA A 165 -10.94 15.97 10.86
N THR A 166 -10.75 16.96 11.74
CA THR A 166 -10.23 18.29 11.37
C THR A 166 -8.83 18.18 10.80
N ALA A 167 -7.92 17.46 11.47
CA ALA A 167 -6.55 17.28 11.02
C ALA A 167 -6.48 16.55 9.67
N LEU A 168 -7.31 15.52 9.48
CA LEU A 168 -7.40 14.78 8.23
C LEU A 168 -7.86 15.66 7.07
N VAL A 169 -9.01 16.34 7.22
CA VAL A 169 -9.55 17.22 6.17
C VAL A 169 -8.56 18.35 5.86
N GLN A 170 -7.95 18.96 6.88
CA GLN A 170 -6.95 20.01 6.70
C GLN A 170 -5.74 19.51 5.90
N ALA A 171 -5.20 18.34 6.23
CA ALA A 171 -4.05 17.75 5.54
C ALA A 171 -4.38 17.33 4.10
N GLN A 172 -5.49 16.62 3.88
CA GLN A 172 -5.89 16.15 2.54
C GLN A 172 -6.30 17.29 1.61
N ALA A 173 -6.91 18.35 2.14
CA ALA A 173 -7.24 19.57 1.41
C ALA A 173 -6.05 20.53 1.23
N GLY A 174 -4.88 20.23 1.82
CA GLY A 174 -3.67 21.04 1.70
C GLY A 174 -3.78 22.44 2.32
N LEU A 175 -4.54 22.60 3.41
CA LEU A 175 -4.90 23.91 3.97
C LEU A 175 -3.96 24.37 5.08
N ALA A 176 -3.41 25.58 4.94
CA ALA A 176 -2.63 26.24 6.00
C ALA A 176 -3.50 26.78 7.15
N VAL A 177 -4.76 27.11 6.88
CA VAL A 177 -5.78 27.46 7.89
C VAL A 177 -6.66 26.26 8.23
N SER A 178 -7.21 26.21 9.44
CA SER A 178 -8.13 25.14 9.86
C SER A 178 -9.42 25.16 9.01
N PRO A 179 -9.95 23.99 8.58
CA PRO A 179 -11.24 23.90 7.89
C PRO A 179 -12.43 24.34 8.77
N LEU A 180 -12.23 24.50 10.09
CA LEU A 180 -13.23 25.04 11.03
C LEU A 180 -13.12 26.55 11.27
N ALA A 181 -12.11 27.23 10.72
CA ALA A 181 -11.93 28.67 10.90
C ALA A 181 -12.72 29.48 9.85
N ASP A 182 -13.17 30.69 10.21
CA ASP A 182 -13.73 31.65 9.25
C ASP A 182 -12.61 32.12 8.29
N PHE A 183 -12.48 31.43 7.16
CA PHE A 183 -11.51 31.78 6.13
C PHE A 183 -11.85 33.08 5.39
N THR A 184 -13.02 33.69 5.61
CA THR A 184 -13.38 35.02 5.06
C THR A 184 -12.87 36.18 5.91
N ALA A 185 -12.44 35.93 7.15
CA ALA A 185 -11.97 36.96 8.09
C ALA A 185 -10.66 37.64 7.68
N ALA A 186 -9.91 37.10 6.70
CA ALA A 186 -8.68 37.69 6.16
C ALA A 186 -8.55 37.43 4.65
N SER A 187 -7.77 38.27 3.96
CA SER A 187 -7.64 38.29 2.49
C SER A 187 -6.25 37.87 1.95
N ASN A 188 -5.45 37.22 2.80
CA ASN A 188 -4.15 36.65 2.44
C ASN A 188 -4.30 35.44 1.48
N ALA A 189 -3.18 34.87 1.02
CA ALA A 189 -3.19 33.76 0.06
C ALA A 189 -3.82 32.48 0.62
N ASP A 190 -3.53 32.12 1.87
CA ASP A 190 -4.00 30.89 2.52
C ASP A 190 -5.52 30.89 2.72
N ASN A 191 -6.06 32.03 3.18
CA ASN A 191 -7.49 32.27 3.32
C ASN A 191 -8.24 32.18 1.97
N LYS A 192 -7.67 32.78 0.91
CA LYS A 192 -8.23 32.69 -0.45
C LYS A 192 -8.20 31.26 -1.00
N GLN A 193 -7.12 30.53 -0.77
CA GLN A 193 -7.01 29.12 -1.15
C GLN A 193 -8.07 28.27 -0.44
N ALA A 194 -8.28 28.48 0.87
CA ALA A 194 -9.31 27.77 1.63
C ALA A 194 -10.73 28.04 1.07
N GLY A 195 -11.04 29.28 0.70
CA GLY A 195 -12.32 29.62 0.05
C GLY A 195 -12.51 28.97 -1.32
N LEU A 196 -11.47 28.93 -2.16
CA LEU A 196 -11.52 28.23 -3.46
C LEU A 196 -11.67 26.71 -3.30
N VAL A 197 -10.98 26.12 -2.33
CA VAL A 197 -11.11 24.69 -2.02
C VAL A 197 -12.51 24.38 -1.47
N ALA A 198 -13.08 25.22 -0.60
CA ALA A 198 -14.45 25.06 -0.11
C ALA A 198 -15.48 25.05 -1.25
N ARG A 199 -15.40 26.01 -2.18
CA ARG A 199 -16.26 26.04 -3.39
C ARG A 199 -16.12 24.79 -4.23
N LEU A 200 -14.89 24.36 -4.47
CA LEU A 200 -14.64 23.21 -5.31
C LEU A 200 -15.05 21.90 -4.62
N VAL A 201 -15.01 21.82 -3.28
CA VAL A 201 -15.64 20.76 -2.49
C VAL A 201 -17.15 20.69 -2.77
N GLN A 202 -17.86 21.82 -2.67
CA GLN A 202 -19.31 21.85 -2.88
C GLN A 202 -19.69 21.54 -4.34
N ALA A 203 -18.99 22.13 -5.31
CA ALA A 203 -19.20 21.85 -6.73
C ALA A 203 -18.88 20.38 -7.09
N THR A 204 -17.84 19.79 -6.50
CA THR A 204 -17.53 18.36 -6.66
C THR A 204 -18.62 17.48 -6.05
N ALA A 205 -19.15 17.82 -4.88
CA ALA A 205 -20.26 17.10 -4.25
C ALA A 205 -21.52 17.09 -5.15
N LEU A 206 -21.87 18.24 -5.73
CA LEU A 206 -23.00 18.36 -6.67
C LEU A 206 -22.75 17.58 -7.97
N ALA A 207 -21.55 17.70 -8.56
CA ALA A 207 -21.19 16.97 -9.78
C ALA A 207 -21.18 15.44 -9.56
N GLN A 208 -20.68 14.98 -8.41
CA GLN A 208 -20.70 13.58 -8.01
C GLN A 208 -22.12 13.07 -7.74
N ALA A 209 -22.97 13.87 -7.10
CA ALA A 209 -24.38 13.53 -6.89
C ALA A 209 -25.14 13.41 -8.21
N ASP A 210 -24.87 14.29 -9.19
CA ASP A 210 -25.46 14.19 -10.52
C ASP A 210 -24.99 12.93 -11.27
N ALA A 211 -23.70 12.59 -11.17
CA ALA A 211 -23.13 11.37 -11.74
C ALA A 211 -23.73 10.08 -11.12
N LEU A 212 -24.13 10.11 -9.84
CA LEU A 212 -24.68 8.96 -9.12
C LEU A 212 -26.22 8.94 -9.03
N LYS A 213 -26.93 9.96 -9.53
CA LYS A 213 -28.41 10.07 -9.38
C LYS A 213 -29.19 8.84 -9.88
N GLY A 214 -28.67 8.15 -10.88
CA GLY A 214 -29.26 6.92 -11.44
C GLY A 214 -29.02 5.64 -10.63
N VAL A 215 -28.22 5.69 -9.56
CA VAL A 215 -27.90 4.53 -8.71
C VAL A 215 -29.04 4.23 -7.72
N ALA A 216 -29.75 5.24 -7.24
CA ALA A 216 -30.89 5.05 -6.34
C ALA A 216 -32.00 4.23 -7.03
N GLY A 217 -32.57 3.26 -6.31
CA GLY A 217 -33.56 2.31 -6.84
C GLY A 217 -32.97 1.11 -7.59
N GLN A 218 -31.67 1.08 -7.91
CA GLN A 218 -31.01 -0.12 -8.43
C GLN A 218 -30.81 -1.18 -7.33
N ALA A 219 -30.54 -2.42 -7.74
CA ALA A 219 -30.07 -3.47 -6.85
C ALA A 219 -28.57 -3.30 -6.52
N ASP A 220 -28.21 -3.52 -5.26
CA ASP A 220 -26.84 -3.65 -4.78
C ASP A 220 -26.31 -5.10 -4.85
N LEU A 221 -25.05 -5.31 -4.45
CA LEU A 221 -24.38 -6.63 -4.47
C LEU A 221 -25.07 -7.72 -3.64
N SER A 222 -25.94 -7.36 -2.69
CA SER A 222 -26.74 -8.30 -1.88
C SER A 222 -28.13 -8.59 -2.49
N GLY A 223 -28.48 -7.92 -3.60
CA GLY A 223 -29.82 -7.92 -4.18
C GLY A 223 -30.79 -6.95 -3.51
N GLY A 224 -30.34 -6.20 -2.50
CA GLY A 224 -31.13 -5.15 -1.84
C GLY A 224 -31.29 -3.91 -2.72
N THR A 225 -32.32 -3.10 -2.47
CA THR A 225 -32.51 -1.81 -3.17
C THR A 225 -31.62 -0.73 -2.56
N ILE A 226 -30.97 0.07 -3.42
CA ILE A 226 -30.18 1.23 -3.00
C ILE A 226 -31.08 2.43 -2.73
N THR A 227 -30.93 3.06 -1.56
CA THR A 227 -31.70 4.25 -1.17
C THR A 227 -30.99 5.55 -1.57
N ALA A 228 -31.74 6.64 -1.69
CA ALA A 228 -31.15 7.96 -1.96
C ALA A 228 -30.19 8.42 -0.83
N ALA A 229 -30.48 8.07 0.43
CA ALA A 229 -29.62 8.37 1.57
C ALA A 229 -28.26 7.63 1.51
N GLU A 230 -28.26 6.39 1.03
CA GLU A 230 -27.03 5.63 0.78
C GLU A 230 -26.18 6.26 -0.32
N VAL A 231 -26.81 6.74 -1.40
CA VAL A 231 -26.11 7.48 -2.46
C VAL A 231 -25.50 8.77 -1.91
N GLN A 232 -26.21 9.54 -1.10
CA GLN A 232 -25.67 10.77 -0.48
C GLN A 232 -24.49 10.49 0.46
N LYS A 233 -24.55 9.42 1.26
CA LYS A 233 -23.41 8.97 2.07
C LYS A 233 -22.20 8.60 1.20
N GLN A 234 -22.44 7.98 0.04
CA GLN A 234 -21.39 7.63 -0.90
C GLN A 234 -20.79 8.85 -1.60
N VAL A 235 -21.60 9.87 -1.93
CA VAL A 235 -21.13 11.18 -2.44
C VAL A 235 -20.17 11.83 -1.44
N ALA A 236 -20.56 11.92 -0.16
CA ALA A 236 -19.70 12.49 0.88
C ALA A 236 -18.35 11.74 0.99
N SER A 237 -18.39 10.40 0.95
CA SER A 237 -17.17 9.57 0.92
C SER A 237 -16.28 9.84 -0.30
N ALA A 238 -16.88 10.05 -1.48
CA ALA A 238 -16.15 10.39 -2.70
C ALA A 238 -15.40 11.71 -2.57
N VAL A 239 -16.08 12.75 -2.05
CA VAL A 239 -15.52 14.10 -1.94
C VAL A 239 -14.37 14.15 -0.94
N VAL A 240 -14.45 13.41 0.18
CA VAL A 240 -13.30 13.23 1.10
C VAL A 240 -12.12 12.56 0.39
N GLY A 241 -12.36 11.46 -0.33
CA GLY A 241 -11.32 10.79 -1.12
C GLY A 241 -10.70 11.67 -2.22
N ALA A 242 -11.50 12.59 -2.79
CA ALA A 242 -11.10 13.50 -3.84
C ALA A 242 -10.41 14.80 -3.34
N LEU A 243 -10.35 15.07 -2.03
CA LEU A 243 -9.74 16.28 -1.45
C LEU A 243 -8.33 16.62 -2.03
N PRO A 244 -7.40 15.65 -2.19
CA PRO A 244 -6.14 15.85 -2.92
C PRO A 244 -6.28 16.45 -4.32
N ALA A 245 -7.24 15.94 -5.12
CA ALA A 245 -7.49 16.39 -6.49
C ALA A 245 -8.19 17.75 -6.51
N ILE A 246 -9.16 17.96 -5.60
CA ILE A 246 -9.84 19.25 -5.37
C ILE A 246 -8.81 20.33 -5.04
N ALA A 247 -7.94 20.10 -4.06
CA ALA A 247 -6.91 21.06 -3.68
C ALA A 247 -5.97 21.37 -4.85
N GLY A 248 -5.55 20.34 -5.60
CA GLY A 248 -4.73 20.50 -6.80
C GLY A 248 -5.40 21.35 -7.87
N LYS A 249 -6.70 21.15 -8.13
CA LYS A 249 -7.48 21.92 -9.11
C LYS A 249 -7.78 23.35 -8.65
N ALA A 250 -8.07 23.56 -7.37
CA ALA A 250 -8.28 24.90 -6.82
C ALA A 250 -7.03 25.81 -6.96
N ALA A 251 -5.83 25.21 -7.02
CA ALA A 251 -4.56 25.92 -7.24
C ALA A 251 -4.20 26.14 -8.72
N GLU A 252 -5.00 25.69 -9.69
CA GLU A 252 -4.73 25.95 -11.11
C GLU A 252 -5.03 27.41 -11.49
N SER A 253 -4.16 28.02 -12.30
CA SER A 253 -4.29 29.43 -12.72
C SER A 253 -5.60 29.75 -13.44
N THR A 254 -6.25 28.76 -14.03
CA THR A 254 -7.61 28.84 -14.61
C THR A 254 -8.69 29.09 -13.57
N VAL A 255 -8.50 28.60 -12.34
CA VAL A 255 -9.42 28.82 -11.20
C VAL A 255 -8.99 30.06 -10.41
N THR A 256 -7.71 30.18 -10.05
CA THR A 256 -7.23 31.26 -9.16
C THR A 256 -7.27 32.67 -9.78
N ALA A 257 -7.33 32.77 -11.11
CA ALA A 257 -7.44 34.05 -11.83
C ALA A 257 -8.87 34.38 -12.30
N ALA A 258 -9.83 33.48 -12.09
CA ALA A 258 -11.22 33.67 -12.51
C ALA A 258 -12.04 34.48 -11.48
N SER A 259 -13.08 35.16 -11.94
CA SER A 259 -14.01 35.93 -11.09
C SER A 259 -15.41 35.99 -11.70
N GLY A 260 -16.44 36.19 -10.86
CA GLY A 260 -17.84 36.26 -11.29
C GLY A 260 -18.27 35.02 -12.11
N ALA A 261 -18.99 35.24 -13.20
CA ALA A 261 -19.46 34.15 -14.07
C ALA A 261 -18.32 33.26 -14.63
N ALA A 262 -17.13 33.81 -14.86
CA ALA A 262 -15.98 33.01 -15.31
C ALA A 262 -15.47 32.06 -14.22
N LEU A 263 -15.60 32.45 -12.94
CA LEU A 263 -15.29 31.57 -11.81
C LEU A 263 -16.30 30.42 -11.71
N THR A 264 -17.59 30.68 -11.94
CA THR A 264 -18.62 29.63 -11.98
C THR A 264 -18.30 28.56 -13.04
N THR A 265 -17.93 28.98 -14.26
CA THR A 265 -17.49 28.04 -15.31
C THR A 265 -16.24 27.28 -14.89
N ALA A 266 -15.19 27.97 -14.44
CA ALA A 266 -13.92 27.35 -14.05
C ALA A 266 -14.07 26.34 -12.91
N ILE A 267 -14.89 26.64 -11.89
CA ILE A 267 -15.19 25.72 -10.78
C ILE A 267 -16.02 24.52 -11.27
N THR A 268 -16.96 24.73 -12.19
CA THR A 268 -17.78 23.62 -12.75
C THR A 268 -16.92 22.66 -13.59
N GLU A 269 -16.08 23.19 -14.48
CA GLU A 269 -15.13 22.40 -15.27
C GLU A 269 -14.10 21.69 -14.38
N ALA A 270 -13.59 22.37 -13.35
CA ALA A 270 -12.69 21.78 -12.37
C ALA A 270 -13.38 20.65 -11.57
N ALA A 271 -14.63 20.82 -11.13
CA ALA A 271 -15.38 19.81 -10.40
C ALA A 271 -15.65 18.57 -11.27
N GLN A 272 -16.02 18.76 -12.54
CA GLN A 272 -16.18 17.66 -13.50
C GLN A 272 -14.85 16.93 -13.73
N ALA A 273 -13.73 17.66 -13.85
CA ALA A 273 -12.40 17.05 -13.97
C ALA A 273 -11.99 16.29 -12.69
N VAL A 274 -12.33 16.78 -11.50
CA VAL A 274 -12.12 16.07 -10.22
C VAL A 274 -12.95 14.79 -10.17
N VAL A 275 -14.25 14.84 -10.51
CA VAL A 275 -15.11 13.64 -10.52
C VAL A 275 -14.60 12.60 -11.53
N ALA A 276 -14.13 13.04 -12.70
CA ALA A 276 -13.52 12.16 -13.69
C ALA A 276 -12.15 11.57 -13.25
N GLN A 277 -11.43 12.24 -12.34
CA GLN A 277 -10.11 11.83 -11.85
C GLN A 277 -10.16 10.96 -10.58
N ALA A 278 -11.06 11.29 -9.65
CA ALA A 278 -11.07 10.77 -8.28
C ALA A 278 -12.49 10.55 -7.70
N GLY A 279 -13.54 10.79 -8.49
CA GLY A 279 -14.91 10.49 -8.11
C GLY A 279 -15.24 9.00 -8.24
N PHE A 280 -16.39 8.59 -7.69
CA PHE A 280 -16.92 7.24 -7.89
C PHE A 280 -17.71 7.15 -9.19
N THR A 281 -17.48 6.08 -9.95
CA THR A 281 -18.41 5.61 -10.98
C THR A 281 -19.69 5.04 -10.33
N ALA A 282 -20.76 4.90 -11.13
CA ALA A 282 -22.00 4.29 -10.67
C ALA A 282 -21.80 2.86 -10.13
N GLU A 283 -20.94 2.05 -10.75
CA GLU A 283 -20.67 0.68 -10.31
C GLU A 283 -19.82 0.62 -9.03
N GLU A 284 -18.86 1.54 -8.84
CA GLU A 284 -18.13 1.66 -7.57
C GLU A 284 -19.04 2.10 -6.42
N ALA A 285 -19.95 3.04 -6.68
CA ALA A 285 -20.94 3.44 -5.69
C ALA A 285 -21.87 2.28 -5.30
N LYS A 286 -22.41 1.54 -6.29
CA LYS A 286 -23.22 0.33 -6.06
C LYS A 286 -22.45 -0.73 -5.27
N ALA A 287 -21.19 -0.96 -5.63
CA ALA A 287 -20.33 -1.92 -4.96
C ALA A 287 -20.06 -1.53 -3.50
N ALA A 288 -19.70 -0.27 -3.23
CA ALA A 288 -19.44 0.22 -1.87
C ALA A 288 -20.70 0.19 -0.99
N ILE A 289 -21.85 0.63 -1.51
CA ILE A 289 -23.14 0.59 -0.81
C ILE A 289 -23.54 -0.86 -0.51
N GLY A 290 -23.39 -1.77 -1.49
CA GLY A 290 -23.66 -3.19 -1.30
C GLY A 290 -22.78 -3.82 -0.22
N VAL A 291 -21.46 -3.56 -0.25
CA VAL A 291 -20.52 -4.06 0.76
C VAL A 291 -20.88 -3.60 2.17
N ALA A 292 -21.34 -2.36 2.33
CA ALA A 292 -21.76 -1.84 3.64
C ALA A 292 -22.99 -2.56 4.24
N LYS A 293 -23.76 -3.28 3.42
CA LYS A 293 -24.91 -4.10 3.83
C LYS A 293 -24.56 -5.58 4.06
N LEU A 294 -23.41 -6.05 3.59
CA LEU A 294 -22.97 -7.43 3.76
C LEU A 294 -22.66 -7.72 5.24
N PRO A 295 -22.96 -8.95 5.73
CA PRO A 295 -22.73 -9.31 7.13
C PRO A 295 -21.25 -9.16 7.48
N ALA A 296 -20.99 -8.43 8.57
CA ALA A 296 -19.66 -8.26 9.13
C ALA A 296 -19.08 -9.60 9.58
N GLU A 297 -17.77 -9.79 9.39
CA GLU A 297 -17.10 -11.00 9.84
C GLU A 297 -16.56 -10.80 11.28
N PRO A 298 -17.10 -11.49 12.30
CA PRO A 298 -16.66 -11.33 13.68
C PRO A 298 -15.27 -11.95 13.91
N ALA A 299 -14.69 -11.72 15.09
CA ALA A 299 -13.53 -12.48 15.54
C ALA A 299 -13.84 -13.99 15.61
N VAL A 300 -12.88 -14.81 15.18
CA VAL A 300 -12.94 -16.28 15.29
C VAL A 300 -12.63 -16.67 16.73
N THR A 301 -13.41 -17.58 17.31
CA THR A 301 -13.27 -18.00 18.72
C THR A 301 -12.21 -19.07 18.95
N THR A 302 -11.76 -19.75 17.89
CA THR A 302 -10.75 -20.80 17.93
C THR A 302 -9.61 -20.42 17.00
N ALA A 303 -8.37 -20.40 17.52
CA ALA A 303 -7.20 -20.13 16.70
C ALA A 303 -6.89 -21.34 15.81
N VAL A 304 -7.07 -21.17 14.50
CA VAL A 304 -6.74 -22.14 13.44
C VAL A 304 -5.85 -21.47 12.40
N ALA A 305 -5.19 -22.24 11.54
CA ALA A 305 -4.48 -21.67 10.39
C ALA A 305 -5.48 -20.98 9.44
N THR A 306 -5.15 -19.80 8.93
CA THR A 306 -5.97 -19.06 7.97
C THR A 306 -5.11 -18.43 6.87
N GLY A 307 -5.73 -18.17 5.73
CA GLY A 307 -5.11 -17.56 4.56
C GLY A 307 -6.12 -16.71 3.81
N GLN A 308 -5.62 -15.75 3.04
CA GLN A 308 -6.42 -14.86 2.20
C GLN A 308 -5.71 -14.63 0.87
N LEU A 309 -6.23 -15.15 -0.25
CA LEU A 309 -5.73 -14.80 -1.59
C LEU A 309 -6.27 -13.42 -1.96
N THR A 310 -5.38 -12.45 -2.23
CA THR A 310 -5.74 -11.04 -2.51
C THR A 310 -5.48 -10.63 -3.95
N ALA A 311 -4.66 -11.36 -4.69
CA ALA A 311 -4.40 -11.15 -6.12
C ALA A 311 -4.01 -12.48 -6.77
N LEU A 312 -4.40 -12.67 -8.03
CA LEU A 312 -3.98 -13.80 -8.88
C LEU A 312 -4.02 -13.37 -10.36
N ARG A 313 -2.91 -13.56 -11.07
CA ARG A 313 -2.87 -13.49 -12.53
C ARG A 313 -2.31 -14.82 -13.02
N TYR A 314 -3.03 -15.50 -13.89
CA TYR A 314 -2.62 -16.79 -14.44
C TYR A 314 -2.64 -16.72 -15.97
N SER A 315 -1.49 -16.99 -16.59
CA SER A 315 -1.40 -17.21 -18.03
C SER A 315 -1.38 -18.71 -18.32
N ASP A 316 -0.48 -19.43 -17.64
CA ASP A 316 -0.23 -20.85 -17.75
C ASP A 316 0.51 -21.35 -16.49
N ALA A 317 0.81 -22.65 -16.42
CA ALA A 317 1.45 -23.30 -15.28
C ALA A 317 2.83 -22.73 -14.90
N ASN A 318 3.55 -22.16 -15.88
CA ASN A 318 4.89 -21.59 -15.68
C ASN A 318 4.84 -20.06 -15.47
N ASN A 319 3.77 -19.39 -15.91
CA ASN A 319 3.65 -17.93 -15.89
C ASN A 319 2.41 -17.46 -15.10
N TRP A 320 2.61 -17.18 -13.81
CA TRP A 320 1.57 -16.72 -12.92
C TRP A 320 2.11 -15.80 -11.81
N PHE A 321 1.23 -15.02 -11.21
CA PHE A 321 1.51 -14.19 -10.03
C PHE A 321 0.38 -14.35 -9.04
N LEU A 322 0.69 -14.51 -7.75
CA LEU A 322 -0.30 -14.46 -6.68
C LEU A 322 0.19 -13.61 -5.52
N ARG A 323 -0.76 -13.13 -4.70
CA ARG A 323 -0.48 -12.63 -3.37
C ARG A 323 -1.45 -13.24 -2.38
N SER A 324 -0.91 -13.69 -1.25
CA SER A 324 -1.67 -14.17 -0.11
C SER A 324 -1.26 -13.46 1.19
N LEU A 325 -2.19 -13.37 2.14
CA LEU A 325 -1.92 -13.08 3.54
C LEU A 325 -2.15 -14.36 4.33
N GLN A 326 -1.17 -14.79 5.13
CA GLN A 326 -1.17 -16.11 5.77
C GLN A 326 -0.94 -15.98 7.27
N ALA A 327 -1.62 -16.80 8.08
CA ALA A 327 -1.46 -16.86 9.52
C ALA A 327 -1.58 -18.30 10.01
N SER A 328 -0.57 -18.83 10.69
CA SER A 328 -0.63 -20.13 11.37
C SER A 328 -1.64 -20.09 12.53
N ALA A 329 -1.91 -21.24 13.15
CA ALA A 329 -2.71 -21.27 14.39
C ALA A 329 -2.04 -20.48 15.54
N ALA A 330 -0.70 -20.48 15.60
CA ALA A 330 0.05 -19.65 16.55
C ALA A 330 -0.09 -18.15 16.25
N ASP A 331 -0.08 -17.75 14.98
CA ASP A 331 -0.30 -16.34 14.58
C ASP A 331 -1.72 -15.85 14.90
N ASN A 332 -2.72 -16.71 14.76
CA ASN A 332 -4.12 -16.39 15.12
C ASN A 332 -4.41 -16.52 16.62
N THR A 333 -3.45 -16.97 17.44
CA THR A 333 -3.56 -16.96 18.89
C THR A 333 -3.17 -15.56 19.40
N PRO A 334 -4.07 -14.80 20.05
CA PRO A 334 -3.75 -13.45 20.50
C PRO A 334 -2.64 -13.46 21.54
N ASP A 335 -1.66 -12.57 21.39
CA ASP A 335 -0.60 -12.41 22.37
C ASP A 335 -1.03 -11.58 23.59
N ALA A 336 -0.07 -11.30 24.49
CA ALA A 336 -0.33 -10.54 25.71
C ALA A 336 -0.87 -9.11 25.48
N ALA A 337 -0.70 -8.56 24.26
CA ALA A 337 -1.28 -7.27 23.85
C ALA A 337 -2.63 -7.43 23.13
N SER A 338 -3.21 -8.63 23.11
CA SER A 338 -4.41 -8.99 22.32
C SER A 338 -4.26 -8.79 20.81
N LEU A 339 -3.03 -8.94 20.30
CA LEU A 339 -2.72 -8.85 18.88
C LEU A 339 -2.61 -10.25 18.25
N THR A 340 -3.22 -10.41 17.08
CA THR A 340 -2.95 -11.52 16.16
C THR A 340 -1.96 -11.10 15.08
N ARG A 341 -1.38 -12.08 14.39
CA ARG A 341 -0.30 -11.89 13.42
C ARG A 341 -0.68 -12.42 12.04
N TYR A 342 0.00 -11.94 11.00
CA TYR A 342 -0.05 -12.52 9.67
C TYR A 342 1.19 -12.16 8.85
N ALA A 343 1.64 -13.07 7.99
CA ALA A 343 2.64 -12.82 6.96
C ALA A 343 1.97 -12.33 5.66
N SER A 344 2.71 -11.56 4.88
CA SER A 344 2.38 -11.21 3.48
C SER A 344 3.28 -12.04 2.58
N VAL A 345 2.71 -12.74 1.60
CA VAL A 345 3.44 -13.63 0.68
C VAL A 345 3.00 -13.33 -0.74
N TYR A 346 3.84 -12.61 -1.47
CA TYR A 346 3.79 -12.47 -2.92
C TYR A 346 4.56 -13.64 -3.53
N MET A 347 4.08 -14.20 -4.64
CA MET A 347 4.81 -15.20 -5.42
C MET A 347 4.63 -14.92 -6.93
N LEU A 348 5.71 -15.02 -7.69
CA LEU A 348 5.74 -14.85 -9.15
C LEU A 348 6.48 -16.03 -9.76
N SER A 349 5.82 -16.77 -10.65
CA SER A 349 6.46 -17.77 -11.52
C SER A 349 6.64 -17.20 -12.92
N GLN A 350 7.81 -17.47 -13.52
CA GLN A 350 8.11 -17.09 -14.91
C GLN A 350 8.78 -18.25 -15.66
N GLY A 351 8.33 -18.52 -16.88
CA GLY A 351 9.06 -19.41 -17.79
C GLY A 351 10.31 -18.74 -18.38
N SER A 352 11.28 -19.56 -18.78
CA SER A 352 12.48 -19.15 -19.53
C SER A 352 12.67 -20.05 -20.76
N ALA A 353 13.71 -19.80 -21.56
CA ALA A 353 14.11 -20.68 -22.66
C ALA A 353 15.00 -21.87 -22.20
N TYR A 354 15.47 -21.85 -20.96
CA TYR A 354 16.42 -22.82 -20.39
C TYR A 354 15.74 -23.76 -19.37
N THR A 355 14.52 -23.43 -18.94
CA THR A 355 13.75 -24.17 -17.95
C THR A 355 12.49 -24.77 -18.59
N ALA A 356 12.21 -26.04 -18.30
CA ALA A 356 10.96 -26.70 -18.69
C ALA A 356 9.80 -26.32 -17.75
N ALA A 357 10.13 -26.01 -16.49
CA ALA A 357 9.22 -25.46 -15.48
C ALA A 357 9.39 -23.94 -15.32
N GLY A 358 8.40 -23.29 -14.71
CA GLY A 358 8.48 -21.90 -14.31
C GLY A 358 9.33 -21.72 -13.06
N THR A 359 10.28 -20.78 -13.08
CA THR A 359 11.05 -20.41 -11.89
C THR A 359 10.21 -19.46 -11.03
N THR A 360 10.01 -19.80 -9.76
CA THR A 360 9.25 -18.98 -8.82
C THR A 360 10.14 -18.20 -7.86
N GLN A 361 9.80 -16.95 -7.61
CA GLN A 361 10.32 -16.12 -6.52
C GLN A 361 9.18 -15.64 -5.62
N ALA A 362 9.46 -15.45 -4.33
CA ALA A 362 8.52 -14.99 -3.32
C ALA A 362 9.11 -13.91 -2.42
N TRP A 363 8.28 -12.97 -1.96
CA TRP A 363 8.68 -11.83 -1.14
C TRP A 363 7.50 -11.30 -0.31
N ALA A 364 7.74 -10.41 0.66
CA ALA A 364 6.67 -9.89 1.52
C ALA A 364 6.10 -8.52 1.17
N ASN A 365 6.86 -7.66 0.48
CA ASN A 365 6.44 -6.29 0.15
C ASN A 365 7.09 -5.71 -1.11
N GLY A 366 6.45 -4.72 -1.72
CA GLY A 366 6.92 -4.09 -2.96
C GLY A 366 6.33 -4.76 -4.21
N SER A 367 6.53 -4.11 -5.36
CA SER A 367 5.92 -4.48 -6.64
C SER A 367 6.62 -5.63 -7.38
N SER A 368 7.81 -6.05 -6.94
CA SER A 368 8.60 -7.13 -7.53
C SER A 368 9.63 -7.64 -6.51
N TYR A 369 10.15 -8.86 -6.73
CA TYR A 369 11.19 -9.46 -5.91
C TYR A 369 12.46 -8.58 -5.79
N ALA A 370 12.85 -7.88 -6.86
CA ALA A 370 13.97 -6.93 -6.85
C ALA A 370 13.81 -5.76 -5.84
N ARG A 371 12.57 -5.48 -5.39
CA ARG A 371 12.22 -4.46 -4.39
C ARG A 371 11.94 -5.04 -3.00
N SER A 372 12.22 -6.34 -2.79
CA SER A 372 12.06 -7.01 -1.49
C SER A 372 12.98 -6.44 -0.39
N GLY A 373 14.10 -5.83 -0.80
CA GLY A 373 15.05 -5.13 0.07
C GLY A 373 14.72 -3.65 0.32
N ASP A 374 13.58 -3.12 -0.17
CA ASP A 374 13.11 -1.76 0.16
C ASP A 374 13.12 -1.53 1.69
N LEU A 375 13.57 -0.35 2.10
CA LEU A 375 13.73 0.00 3.52
C LEU A 375 12.79 1.13 3.93
N HIS A 376 12.22 1.02 5.13
CA HIS A 376 11.45 2.08 5.78
C HIS A 376 11.89 2.33 7.22
N TRP A 377 11.59 3.52 7.72
CA TRP A 377 11.85 3.89 9.11
C TRP A 377 10.68 3.48 10.01
N ASN A 378 10.85 2.45 10.84
CA ASN A 378 9.80 1.95 11.75
C ASN A 378 9.56 2.85 12.98
N GLY A 379 10.40 3.86 13.20
CA GLY A 379 10.43 4.69 14.40
C GLY A 379 11.73 4.60 15.20
N SER A 380 12.51 3.53 15.02
CA SER A 380 13.77 3.24 15.74
C SER A 380 14.93 2.76 14.86
N ALA A 381 14.64 2.12 13.72
CA ALA A 381 15.61 1.60 12.76
C ALA A 381 15.09 1.67 11.31
N TRP A 382 16.01 1.59 10.35
CA TRP A 382 15.69 1.28 8.95
C TRP A 382 15.59 -0.23 8.79
N VAL A 383 14.39 -0.72 8.47
CA VAL A 383 14.10 -2.15 8.38
C VAL A 383 13.46 -2.47 7.03
N ALA A 384 13.58 -3.73 6.60
CA ALA A 384 12.97 -4.26 5.37
C ALA A 384 11.76 -5.14 5.73
N CYS A 385 10.86 -5.32 4.77
CA CYS A 385 9.76 -6.26 4.88
C CYS A 385 10.18 -7.63 4.34
N LYS A 386 10.74 -8.50 5.18
CA LYS A 386 11.28 -9.79 4.73
C LYS A 386 10.19 -10.84 4.61
N LEU A 387 10.41 -11.82 3.73
CA LEU A 387 9.53 -12.99 3.66
C LEU A 387 9.50 -13.71 5.02
N GLY A 388 8.30 -13.97 5.52
CA GLY A 388 8.07 -14.55 6.85
C GLY A 388 7.90 -13.54 7.99
N ASP A 389 8.24 -12.25 7.81
CA ASP A 389 7.97 -11.23 8.81
C ASP A 389 6.47 -11.10 9.10
N ARG A 390 6.13 -10.72 10.34
CA ARG A 390 4.75 -10.67 10.81
C ARG A 390 4.26 -9.24 10.98
N ASN A 391 3.20 -8.96 10.25
CA ASN A 391 2.28 -7.86 10.50
C ASN A 391 1.44 -8.20 11.74
N THR A 392 0.97 -7.19 12.47
CA THR A 392 0.07 -7.38 13.63
C THR A 392 -1.27 -6.72 13.39
N ALA A 393 -2.34 -7.30 13.93
CA ALA A 393 -3.67 -6.71 13.96
C ALA A 393 -4.35 -6.94 15.31
N THR A 394 -5.27 -6.06 15.69
CA THR A 394 -6.19 -6.37 16.81
C THR A 394 -7.19 -7.43 16.38
N LEU A 395 -7.79 -8.11 17.36
CA LEU A 395 -9.04 -8.85 17.14
C LEU A 395 -10.11 -7.97 16.47
N ARG A 396 -10.98 -8.61 15.66
CA ARG A 396 -12.14 -7.92 15.07
C ARG A 396 -13.23 -7.70 16.11
N ASP A 397 -13.85 -6.53 16.10
CA ASP A 397 -15.09 -6.29 16.85
C ASP A 397 -16.31 -6.93 16.18
N ALA A 398 -17.48 -6.81 16.81
CA ALA A 398 -18.76 -7.32 16.29
C ALA A 398 -19.23 -6.62 14.99
N LYS A 399 -18.56 -5.54 14.56
CA LYS A 399 -18.78 -4.85 13.28
C LYS A 399 -17.69 -5.21 12.25
N GLY A 400 -16.88 -6.23 12.52
CA GLY A 400 -15.81 -6.72 11.65
C GLY A 400 -14.59 -5.79 11.57
N ARG A 401 -14.47 -4.84 12.50
CA ARG A 401 -13.43 -3.79 12.46
C ARG A 401 -12.20 -4.18 13.28
N LEU A 402 -11.00 -3.88 12.77
CA LEU A 402 -9.72 -4.00 13.48
C LEU A 402 -8.79 -2.82 13.17
N THR A 403 -7.73 -2.64 13.96
CA THR A 403 -6.54 -1.88 13.55
C THR A 403 -5.42 -2.83 13.12
N TYR A 404 -4.57 -2.39 12.19
CA TYR A 404 -3.41 -3.14 11.73
C TYR A 404 -2.14 -2.30 11.74
N ASN A 405 -1.01 -2.99 11.89
CA ASN A 405 0.34 -2.49 11.68
C ASN A 405 1.01 -3.42 10.65
N TYR A 406 1.21 -2.91 9.45
CA TYR A 406 1.79 -3.61 8.32
C TYR A 406 3.27 -3.29 8.21
N CYS A 407 4.08 -4.36 8.08
CA CYS A 407 5.53 -4.35 8.00
C CYS A 407 6.16 -3.40 9.02
N ASP A 408 6.03 -3.74 10.31
CA ASP A 408 6.64 -3.02 11.45
C ASP A 408 6.69 -1.49 11.25
N GLY A 409 5.53 -0.84 11.27
CA GLY A 409 5.41 0.60 11.18
C GLY A 409 5.42 1.19 9.76
N MET A 410 5.60 0.41 8.69
CA MET A 410 5.55 0.93 7.32
C MET A 410 4.20 1.58 7.00
N GLU A 411 3.11 0.92 7.39
CA GLU A 411 1.75 1.44 7.28
C GLU A 411 0.92 0.98 8.47
N LYS A 412 0.17 1.89 9.10
CA LYS A 412 -0.84 1.55 10.12
C LYS A 412 -2.19 2.08 9.68
N GLY A 413 -3.24 1.33 10.00
CA GLY A 413 -4.58 1.68 9.55
C GLY A 413 -5.68 0.98 10.31
N ARG A 414 -6.91 1.22 9.85
CA ARG A 414 -8.11 0.49 10.26
C ARG A 414 -8.61 -0.36 9.10
N SER A 415 -9.27 -1.47 9.42
CA SER A 415 -9.92 -2.30 8.42
C SER A 415 -11.30 -2.76 8.88
N TRP A 416 -12.27 -2.71 7.96
CA TRP A 416 -13.57 -3.38 8.03
C TRP A 416 -13.50 -4.65 7.18
N ARG A 417 -14.07 -5.77 7.62
CA ARG A 417 -14.33 -6.94 6.76
C ARG A 417 -15.76 -7.48 6.89
N SER A 418 -16.39 -7.68 5.75
CA SER A 418 -17.63 -8.46 5.58
C SER A 418 -17.33 -9.73 4.78
N ALA A 419 -18.14 -10.78 4.95
CA ALA A 419 -17.90 -12.08 4.33
C ALA A 419 -19.19 -12.70 3.77
N VAL A 420 -19.08 -13.28 2.57
CA VAL A 420 -20.16 -13.99 1.87
C VAL A 420 -19.75 -15.45 1.71
N ASP A 421 -20.66 -16.37 2.04
CA ASP A 421 -20.46 -17.80 1.82
C ASP A 421 -20.60 -18.12 0.33
N VAL A 422 -19.62 -18.84 -0.22
CA VAL A 422 -19.61 -19.29 -1.62
C VAL A 422 -19.52 -20.81 -1.77
N ALA A 423 -19.63 -21.56 -0.67
CA ALA A 423 -19.55 -23.02 -0.68
C ALA A 423 -20.59 -23.65 -1.62
N GLY A 424 -20.17 -24.68 -2.35
CA GLY A 424 -20.99 -25.38 -3.35
C GLY A 424 -21.20 -24.61 -4.66
N GLN A 425 -20.81 -23.33 -4.76
CA GLN A 425 -20.88 -22.59 -6.03
C GLN A 425 -19.72 -22.97 -6.96
N GLY A 426 -19.97 -23.01 -8.27
CA GLY A 426 -18.93 -23.26 -9.26
C GLY A 426 -17.91 -22.12 -9.33
N ILE A 427 -16.61 -22.43 -9.35
CA ILE A 427 -15.53 -21.43 -9.27
C ILE A 427 -15.63 -20.42 -10.41
N ALA A 428 -15.77 -20.90 -11.66
CA ALA A 428 -15.95 -20.03 -12.83
C ALA A 428 -17.20 -19.13 -12.73
N SER A 429 -18.26 -19.57 -12.03
CA SER A 429 -19.49 -18.79 -11.84
C SER A 429 -19.28 -17.63 -10.89
N VAL A 430 -18.64 -17.84 -9.72
CA VAL A 430 -18.29 -16.75 -8.79
C VAL A 430 -17.30 -15.78 -9.42
N PHE A 431 -16.33 -16.29 -10.20
CA PHE A 431 -15.41 -15.44 -10.96
C PHE A 431 -16.15 -14.53 -11.95
N THR A 432 -17.11 -15.08 -12.70
CA THR A 432 -17.92 -14.33 -13.69
C THR A 432 -18.91 -13.37 -13.04
N GLY A 433 -19.61 -13.80 -11.99
CA GLY A 433 -20.76 -13.08 -11.43
C GLY A 433 -20.40 -12.06 -10.34
N GLN A 434 -19.39 -12.34 -9.52
CA GLN A 434 -19.10 -11.56 -8.31
C GLN A 434 -17.72 -10.89 -8.39
N ILE A 435 -16.68 -11.66 -8.71
CA ILE A 435 -15.28 -11.18 -8.69
C ILE A 435 -14.99 -10.22 -9.86
N ARG A 436 -15.18 -10.64 -11.11
CA ARG A 436 -14.79 -9.82 -12.28
C ARG A 436 -15.65 -8.59 -12.49
N ASN A 437 -16.85 -8.57 -11.91
CA ASN A 437 -17.75 -7.43 -11.92
C ASN A 437 -17.48 -6.43 -10.79
N TYR A 438 -16.64 -6.78 -9.80
CA TYR A 438 -16.26 -5.85 -8.75
C TYR A 438 -15.23 -4.84 -9.27
N PRO A 439 -15.42 -3.54 -9.06
CA PRO A 439 -14.55 -2.52 -9.62
C PRO A 439 -13.19 -2.43 -8.91
N GLY A 440 -12.20 -1.88 -9.60
CA GLY A 440 -10.84 -1.71 -9.10
C GLY A 440 -9.98 -2.98 -9.19
N GLY A 441 -9.09 -3.17 -8.21
CA GLY A 441 -8.12 -4.27 -8.19
C GLY A 441 -7.28 -4.31 -6.92
N SER A 442 -6.31 -5.22 -6.88
CA SER A 442 -5.30 -5.30 -5.82
C SER A 442 -3.94 -5.61 -6.40
N ASN A 443 -2.88 -4.99 -5.86
CA ASN A 443 -1.48 -5.28 -6.22
C ASN A 443 -1.19 -5.24 -7.74
N GLY A 444 -1.78 -4.29 -8.47
CA GLY A 444 -1.64 -4.15 -9.92
C GLY A 444 -2.49 -5.12 -10.76
N VAL A 445 -3.28 -5.98 -10.13
CA VAL A 445 -4.24 -6.89 -10.79
C VAL A 445 -5.66 -6.32 -10.66
N ALA A 446 -6.22 -5.83 -11.77
CA ALA A 446 -7.64 -5.45 -11.83
C ALA A 446 -8.54 -6.68 -11.62
N TYR A 447 -9.65 -6.55 -10.90
CA TYR A 447 -10.50 -7.71 -10.60
C TYR A 447 -11.15 -8.33 -11.84
N ALA A 448 -11.45 -7.52 -12.86
CA ALA A 448 -11.85 -7.97 -14.20
C ALA A 448 -10.84 -8.96 -14.84
N ASN A 449 -9.57 -8.89 -14.45
CA ASN A 449 -8.48 -9.75 -14.90
C ASN A 449 -8.01 -10.73 -13.80
N TRP A 450 -8.74 -10.90 -12.69
CA TRP A 450 -8.38 -11.84 -11.62
C TRP A 450 -8.52 -13.29 -12.13
N GLY A 451 -7.46 -14.10 -11.98
CA GLY A 451 -7.44 -15.51 -12.39
C GLY A 451 -6.93 -15.76 -13.83
N PRO A 452 -7.32 -16.88 -14.47
CA PRO A 452 -6.95 -17.21 -15.86
C PRO A 452 -7.75 -16.36 -16.85
N ALA A 453 -7.15 -15.92 -17.97
CA ALA A 453 -7.88 -15.12 -18.97
C ALA A 453 -9.18 -15.81 -19.42
N ASN A 454 -9.10 -17.10 -19.75
CA ASN A 454 -10.25 -17.97 -19.98
C ASN A 454 -10.71 -18.65 -18.67
N LEU A 455 -11.92 -18.33 -18.20
CA LEU A 455 -12.47 -18.94 -16.98
C LEU A 455 -12.86 -20.42 -17.14
N ALA A 456 -12.99 -20.93 -18.37
CA ALA A 456 -13.25 -22.35 -18.60
C ALA A 456 -12.09 -23.26 -18.16
N THR A 457 -10.90 -22.71 -17.94
CA THR A 457 -9.74 -23.45 -17.38
C THR A 457 -10.04 -24.04 -15.99
N PHE A 458 -10.95 -23.42 -15.21
CA PHE A 458 -11.40 -23.98 -13.92
C PHE A 458 -12.30 -25.23 -14.08
N GLY A 459 -12.74 -25.57 -15.29
CA GLY A 459 -13.63 -26.70 -15.57
C GLY A 459 -14.91 -26.66 -14.71
N ASN A 460 -15.26 -27.81 -14.14
CA ASN A 460 -16.43 -27.98 -13.27
C ASN A 460 -16.08 -27.82 -11.77
N ALA A 461 -14.91 -27.26 -11.44
CA ALA A 461 -14.49 -27.09 -10.05
C ALA A 461 -15.48 -26.19 -9.27
N SER A 462 -15.76 -26.56 -8.03
CA SER A 462 -16.70 -25.87 -7.14
C SER A 462 -16.07 -25.63 -5.78
N PHE A 463 -16.50 -24.58 -5.09
CA PHE A 463 -15.98 -24.20 -3.79
C PHE A 463 -16.34 -25.22 -2.70
N PRO A 464 -15.40 -25.60 -1.81
CA PRO A 464 -15.65 -26.52 -0.70
C PRO A 464 -16.47 -25.85 0.42
N SER A 465 -16.87 -26.65 1.42
CA SER A 465 -17.45 -26.11 2.65
C SER A 465 -16.50 -25.13 3.34
N GLY A 466 -17.05 -24.06 3.93
CA GLY A 466 -16.27 -23.00 4.58
C GLY A 466 -15.66 -21.97 3.63
N ALA A 467 -15.75 -22.15 2.31
CA ALA A 467 -15.28 -21.19 1.32
C ALA A 467 -16.06 -19.86 1.37
N LYS A 468 -15.34 -18.74 1.42
CA LYS A 468 -15.90 -17.38 1.54
C LYS A 468 -15.22 -16.38 0.60
N LEU A 469 -16.04 -15.53 0.01
CA LEU A 469 -15.61 -14.28 -0.61
C LEU A 469 -15.65 -13.17 0.45
N LEU A 470 -14.52 -12.52 0.66
CA LEU A 470 -14.32 -11.50 1.68
C LEU A 470 -14.24 -10.12 1.02
N TYR A 471 -14.98 -9.17 1.57
CA TYR A 471 -14.95 -7.76 1.18
C TYR A 471 -14.27 -6.98 2.31
N GLN A 472 -13.09 -6.44 2.05
CA GLN A 472 -12.29 -5.74 3.05
C GLN A 472 -11.97 -4.32 2.60
N THR A 473 -12.42 -3.34 3.38
CA THR A 473 -11.95 -1.96 3.25
C THR A 473 -10.80 -1.73 4.23
N ASN A 474 -9.72 -1.11 3.76
CA ASN A 474 -8.62 -0.59 4.57
C ASN A 474 -8.61 0.93 4.49
N SER A 475 -8.40 1.62 5.61
CA SER A 475 -8.17 3.07 5.67
C SER A 475 -6.84 3.35 6.35
N VAL A 476 -5.94 4.01 5.62
CA VAL A 476 -4.57 4.31 6.07
C VAL A 476 -4.59 5.47 7.07
N LEU A 477 -3.92 5.33 8.21
CA LEU A 477 -3.86 6.35 9.27
C LEU A 477 -2.45 6.90 9.51
N ASP A 478 -1.42 6.09 9.27
CA ASP A 478 -0.01 6.44 9.48
C ASP A 478 0.86 5.69 8.46
N THR A 479 1.93 6.34 7.99
CA THR A 479 2.84 5.82 6.94
C THR A 479 4.28 6.21 7.24
N ALA A 480 5.20 5.27 7.09
CA ALA A 480 6.63 5.53 7.24
C ALA A 480 7.22 6.23 6.01
N VAL A 481 8.35 6.91 6.23
CA VAL A 481 9.29 7.23 5.16
C VAL A 481 9.96 5.93 4.71
N ALA A 482 9.99 5.69 3.40
CA ALA A 482 10.59 4.52 2.77
C ALA A 482 11.43 4.88 1.53
N TYR A 483 12.30 3.97 1.09
CA TYR A 483 13.03 4.10 -0.16
C TYR A 483 13.41 2.76 -0.78
N ASP A 484 13.64 2.79 -2.08
CA ASP A 484 14.19 1.70 -2.86
C ASP A 484 15.72 1.71 -2.75
N VAL A 485 16.30 0.56 -2.41
CA VAL A 485 17.74 0.43 -2.15
C VAL A 485 18.59 0.23 -3.42
N GLN A 486 17.96 -0.03 -4.57
CA GLN A 486 18.64 -0.27 -5.84
C GLN A 486 19.32 1.00 -6.39
N ASP A 487 20.36 0.81 -7.20
CA ASP A 487 21.09 1.93 -7.83
C ASP A 487 20.25 2.76 -8.79
N SER A 488 19.17 2.20 -9.34
CA SER A 488 18.19 2.92 -10.16
C SER A 488 17.41 4.00 -9.39
N ALA A 489 17.37 3.92 -8.06
CA ALA A 489 16.75 4.90 -7.17
C ALA A 489 17.73 5.91 -6.57
N VAL A 490 19.03 5.78 -6.86
CA VAL A 490 20.05 6.73 -6.42
C VAL A 490 19.92 8.04 -7.21
N VAL A 491 19.95 9.16 -6.50
CA VAL A 491 19.81 10.48 -7.09
C VAL A 491 21.08 10.84 -7.85
N THR A 492 20.90 11.29 -9.09
CA THR A 492 21.97 11.87 -9.90
C THR A 492 21.70 13.35 -10.16
N ALA A 493 22.75 14.15 -10.27
CA ALA A 493 22.66 15.52 -10.79
C ALA A 493 23.84 15.82 -11.72
N TYR A 494 23.76 16.93 -12.45
CA TYR A 494 24.84 17.39 -13.31
C TYR A 494 25.78 18.31 -12.54
N ALA A 495 27.06 18.32 -12.90
CA ALA A 495 28.08 19.16 -12.29
C ALA A 495 27.68 20.66 -12.26
N ALA A 496 28.15 21.40 -11.26
CA ALA A 496 27.72 22.78 -10.98
C ALA A 496 27.75 23.74 -12.20
N ALA A 497 28.72 23.58 -13.12
CA ALA A 497 28.80 24.37 -14.35
C ALA A 497 27.63 24.13 -15.34
N VAL A 498 27.06 22.93 -15.34
CA VAL A 498 25.86 22.56 -16.11
C VAL A 498 24.59 23.02 -15.39
N ALA A 499 24.56 22.84 -14.06
CA ALA A 499 23.46 23.29 -13.21
C ALA A 499 23.29 24.82 -13.18
N ALA A 500 24.34 25.58 -13.48
CA ALA A 500 24.29 27.03 -13.66
C ALA A 500 23.35 27.47 -14.81
N GLY A 501 23.09 26.60 -15.79
CA GLY A 501 22.22 26.88 -16.93
C GLY A 501 22.72 28.01 -17.83
N GLY A 502 21.80 28.74 -18.45
CA GLY A 502 22.06 29.90 -19.30
C GLY A 502 21.56 29.72 -20.73
N ASP A 503 21.72 30.77 -21.56
CA ASP A 503 21.21 30.78 -22.94
C ASP A 503 22.27 30.38 -23.97
N VAL A 504 22.19 29.15 -24.46
CA VAL A 504 23.10 28.58 -25.45
C VAL A 504 22.93 29.25 -26.82
N ARG A 505 21.78 29.90 -27.07
CA ARG A 505 21.55 30.71 -28.28
C ARG A 505 22.43 31.97 -28.29
N ALA A 506 22.72 32.51 -27.11
CA ALA A 506 23.57 33.68 -26.91
C ALA A 506 25.05 33.30 -26.69
N ASN A 507 25.32 32.16 -26.05
CA ASN A 507 26.67 31.66 -25.81
C ASN A 507 26.74 30.13 -25.96
N ALA A 508 27.20 29.67 -27.13
CA ALA A 508 27.38 28.24 -27.41
C ALA A 508 28.47 27.56 -26.54
N GLY A 509 29.33 28.33 -25.86
CA GLY A 509 30.38 27.83 -24.97
C GLY A 509 29.91 27.51 -23.54
N LEU A 510 28.62 27.66 -23.23
CA LEU A 510 28.06 27.27 -21.93
C LEU A 510 28.12 25.75 -21.74
N ALA A 511 28.60 25.31 -20.57
CA ALA A 511 28.76 23.88 -20.26
C ALA A 511 27.46 23.07 -20.42
N CYS A 512 26.30 23.68 -20.16
CA CYS A 512 25.00 23.01 -20.30
C CYS A 512 24.60 22.68 -21.76
N GLY A 513 25.30 23.22 -22.76
CA GLY A 513 25.06 22.97 -24.19
C GLY A 513 25.77 21.74 -24.79
N GLY A 514 26.64 21.05 -24.02
CA GLY A 514 27.43 19.92 -24.50
C GLY A 514 26.78 18.54 -24.33
N THR A 515 27.56 17.48 -24.60
CA THR A 515 27.22 16.09 -24.23
C THR A 515 27.58 15.86 -22.77
N LEU A 516 26.60 15.45 -21.95
CA LEU A 516 26.70 15.51 -20.49
C LEU A 516 26.17 14.24 -19.83
N ALA A 517 26.94 13.70 -18.90
CA ALA A 517 26.50 12.67 -17.96
C ALA A 517 26.13 13.32 -16.62
N ALA A 518 25.09 12.78 -15.97
CA ALA A 518 24.82 13.07 -14.57
C ALA A 518 25.64 12.11 -13.69
N THR A 519 26.02 12.55 -12.49
CA THR A 519 26.79 11.77 -11.52
C THR A 519 25.98 11.52 -10.26
N THR A 520 26.24 10.40 -9.59
CA THR A 520 25.66 10.05 -8.29
C THR A 520 25.91 11.15 -7.25
N ILE A 521 24.85 11.51 -6.52
CA ILE A 521 24.92 12.42 -5.39
C ILE A 521 25.07 11.63 -4.09
N THR A 522 26.02 12.05 -3.27
CA THR A 522 26.43 11.37 -2.03
C THR A 522 25.97 12.10 -0.76
N THR A 523 25.68 13.40 -0.84
CA THR A 523 25.17 14.23 0.27
C THR A 523 23.94 15.06 -0.11
N LEU A 524 23.10 15.40 0.87
CA LEU A 524 21.97 16.33 0.71
C LEU A 524 22.43 17.76 0.41
N GLU A 525 23.62 18.15 0.88
CA GLU A 525 24.26 19.42 0.56
C GLU A 525 24.59 19.52 -0.94
N ASP A 526 25.15 18.46 -1.53
CA ASP A 526 25.41 18.38 -2.97
C ASP A 526 24.11 18.39 -3.78
N LEU A 527 23.05 17.73 -3.29
CA LEU A 527 21.72 17.79 -3.90
C LEU A 527 21.21 19.23 -3.99
N VAL A 528 21.34 20.00 -2.91
CA VAL A 528 20.96 21.42 -2.86
C VAL A 528 21.81 22.26 -3.81
N ALA A 529 23.14 22.09 -3.78
CA ALA A 529 24.07 22.88 -4.59
C ALA A 529 23.89 22.68 -6.10
N HIS A 530 23.60 21.45 -6.54
CA HIS A 530 23.47 21.10 -7.95
C HIS A 530 22.06 21.35 -8.53
N ASN A 531 21.10 21.87 -7.75
CA ASN A 531 19.73 22.10 -8.22
C ASN A 531 19.20 23.54 -8.00
N PRO A 532 19.84 24.57 -8.59
CA PRO A 532 19.48 25.99 -8.41
C PRO A 532 18.30 26.51 -9.25
N GLY A 533 17.64 25.66 -10.07
CA GLY A 533 16.47 26.06 -10.86
C GLY A 533 16.75 26.95 -12.06
N LYS A 534 17.92 26.78 -12.70
CA LYS A 534 18.36 27.57 -13.85
C LYS A 534 18.33 26.74 -15.14
N PRO A 535 17.41 26.99 -16.08
CA PRO A 535 17.35 26.20 -17.30
C PRO A 535 18.56 26.42 -18.21
N CYS A 536 18.86 25.42 -19.02
CA CYS A 536 19.67 25.58 -20.20
C CYS A 536 18.75 25.89 -21.40
N VAL A 537 18.89 27.06 -22.01
CA VAL A 537 17.98 27.55 -23.04
C VAL A 537 18.56 27.29 -24.43
N PHE A 538 17.82 26.53 -25.24
CA PHE A 538 18.19 26.20 -26.62
C PHE A 538 17.28 26.90 -27.62
N ALA A 539 17.76 26.99 -28.86
CA ALA A 539 16.92 27.35 -30.00
C ALA A 539 15.80 26.32 -30.20
N LYS A 540 14.71 26.78 -30.84
CA LYS A 540 13.64 25.91 -31.33
C LYS A 540 14.21 24.74 -32.14
N SER A 541 13.74 23.54 -31.86
CA SER A 541 14.19 22.31 -32.51
C SER A 541 13.03 21.61 -33.21
N THR A 542 13.32 21.03 -34.38
CA THR A 542 12.35 20.34 -35.23
C THR A 542 12.91 18.97 -35.58
N SER A 543 12.10 17.92 -35.48
CA SER A 543 12.44 16.56 -35.91
C SER A 543 11.23 15.95 -36.63
N GLY A 544 11.29 15.88 -37.96
CA GLY A 544 10.13 15.54 -38.78
C GLY A 544 8.99 16.56 -38.57
N GLY A 545 7.81 16.06 -38.20
CA GLY A 545 6.66 16.89 -37.83
C GLY A 545 6.63 17.35 -36.37
N ASP A 546 7.55 16.89 -35.52
CA ASP A 546 7.59 17.22 -34.10
C ASP A 546 8.45 18.46 -33.85
N VAL A 547 7.94 19.38 -33.04
CA VAL A 547 8.50 20.73 -32.91
C VAL A 547 8.51 21.15 -31.44
N SER A 548 9.64 21.64 -30.93
CA SER A 548 9.72 22.19 -29.58
C SER A 548 9.03 23.56 -29.47
N LEU A 549 8.74 23.98 -28.23
CA LEU A 549 8.51 25.39 -27.93
C LEU A 549 9.76 26.24 -28.23
N ASP A 550 9.57 27.55 -28.29
CA ASP A 550 10.62 28.57 -28.37
C ASP A 550 10.37 29.61 -27.24
N PRO A 551 11.28 29.78 -26.26
CA PRO A 551 12.53 29.04 -26.08
C PRO A 551 12.35 27.53 -25.86
N ASN A 552 13.35 26.74 -26.25
CA ASN A 552 13.39 25.31 -25.98
C ASN A 552 14.20 25.04 -24.70
N GLU A 553 13.58 25.21 -23.55
CA GLU A 553 14.28 25.16 -22.26
C GLU A 553 14.44 23.74 -21.71
N TRP A 554 15.65 23.40 -21.26
CA TRP A 554 15.94 22.19 -20.49
C TRP A 554 16.05 22.54 -19.01
N TRP A 555 15.33 21.81 -18.15
CA TRP A 555 15.29 22.04 -16.70
C TRP A 555 15.76 20.85 -15.86
N SER A 556 16.00 19.66 -16.44
CA SER A 556 16.58 18.53 -15.67
C SER A 556 18.03 18.78 -15.27
N ASN A 557 18.70 19.79 -15.84
CA ASN A 557 20.09 20.13 -15.55
C ASN A 557 20.30 20.68 -14.13
N SER A 558 19.24 21.23 -13.53
CA SER A 558 19.32 22.09 -12.33
C SER A 558 18.08 22.01 -11.43
N THR A 559 17.27 20.97 -11.55
CA THR A 559 16.12 20.73 -10.66
C THR A 559 16.07 19.27 -10.25
N ALA A 560 15.66 18.98 -9.01
CA ALA A 560 15.45 17.62 -8.54
C ALA A 560 14.02 17.13 -8.83
N SER A 561 13.83 15.81 -8.95
CA SER A 561 12.52 15.22 -9.26
C SER A 561 11.65 15.06 -8.01
N LEU A 562 10.45 15.64 -8.02
CA LEU A 562 9.44 15.36 -6.99
C LEU A 562 8.57 14.18 -7.43
N ALA A 563 7.81 14.35 -8.51
CA ALA A 563 6.89 13.33 -9.02
C ALA A 563 6.75 13.42 -10.55
N VAL A 564 6.22 12.35 -11.15
CA VAL A 564 5.73 12.31 -12.53
C VAL A 564 4.27 11.89 -12.47
N LEU A 565 3.37 12.72 -12.99
CA LEU A 565 1.94 12.45 -13.05
C LEU A 565 1.60 12.09 -14.51
N ALA A 566 1.29 10.82 -14.74
CA ALA A 566 1.00 10.30 -16.06
C ALA A 566 -0.29 10.93 -16.62
N ASN A 567 -0.27 11.32 -17.90
CA ASN A 567 -1.41 11.95 -18.59
C ASN A 567 -1.97 13.25 -17.97
N ALA A 568 -1.27 13.87 -17.01
CA ALA A 568 -1.76 15.05 -16.27
C ALA A 568 -1.45 16.40 -16.95
N MET A 569 -1.05 16.42 -18.23
CA MET A 569 -0.96 17.65 -19.03
C MET A 569 -1.34 17.46 -20.51
N ALA A 570 -1.97 18.49 -21.06
CA ALA A 570 -2.16 18.65 -22.50
C ALA A 570 -0.83 19.00 -23.19
N ARG A 571 -0.62 18.48 -24.41
CA ARG A 571 0.50 18.88 -25.26
C ARG A 571 0.30 20.32 -25.76
N PRO A 572 1.33 21.18 -25.81
CA PRO A 572 1.20 22.50 -26.39
C PRO A 572 0.83 22.41 -27.89
N ALA A 573 -0.05 23.30 -28.35
CA ALA A 573 -0.49 23.32 -29.75
C ALA A 573 0.70 23.47 -30.72
N GLY A 574 0.65 22.74 -31.85
CA GLY A 574 1.69 22.80 -32.89
C GLY A 574 3.02 22.09 -32.55
N THR A 575 3.10 21.30 -31.47
CA THR A 575 4.33 20.58 -31.06
C THR A 575 4.39 19.11 -31.47
N GLY A 576 3.31 18.55 -32.01
CA GLY A 576 3.22 17.15 -32.44
C GLY A 576 3.36 16.17 -31.27
N SER A 577 4.35 15.28 -31.36
CA SER A 577 4.76 14.34 -30.31
C SER A 577 6.09 14.70 -29.64
N TRP A 578 6.57 15.94 -29.78
CA TRP A 578 7.77 16.41 -29.08
C TRP A 578 7.67 16.27 -27.55
N TYR A 579 6.46 16.48 -27.01
CA TYR A 579 6.12 16.35 -25.60
C TYR A 579 5.15 15.18 -25.38
N SER A 580 5.36 14.45 -24.30
CA SER A 580 4.39 13.49 -23.75
C SER A 580 3.25 14.21 -23.02
N THR A 581 2.20 13.48 -22.66
CA THR A 581 1.09 13.96 -21.81
C THR A 581 1.43 13.95 -20.31
N ASP A 582 2.64 13.52 -19.95
CA ASP A 582 3.10 13.45 -18.56
C ASP A 582 3.51 14.81 -18.01
N LEU A 583 3.11 15.06 -16.77
CA LEU A 583 3.52 16.23 -16.00
C LEU A 583 4.67 15.88 -15.06
N ARG A 584 5.75 16.67 -15.13
CA ARG A 584 6.90 16.56 -14.22
C ARG A 584 6.83 17.65 -13.16
N LEU A 585 6.73 17.24 -11.90
CA LEU A 585 6.81 18.11 -10.75
C LEU A 585 8.26 18.12 -10.25
N ARG A 586 8.83 19.32 -10.11
CA ARG A 586 10.26 19.54 -9.82
C ARG A 586 10.46 20.50 -8.67
N VAL A 587 11.61 20.39 -8.00
CA VAL A 587 12.06 21.34 -6.97
C VAL A 587 13.42 21.93 -7.34
N ALA A 588 13.59 23.21 -7.05
CA ALA A 588 14.87 23.90 -7.02
C ALA A 588 15.12 24.49 -5.63
N PHE A 589 16.39 24.73 -5.30
CA PHE A 589 16.84 25.24 -4.01
C PHE A 589 17.56 26.57 -4.18
N THR A 590 17.38 27.50 -3.23
CA THR A 590 18.13 28.77 -3.25
C THR A 590 19.62 28.58 -2.94
N GLY A 591 19.96 27.57 -2.12
CA GLY A 591 21.33 27.30 -1.70
C GLY A 591 21.91 28.32 -0.72
N GLY A 592 23.23 28.33 -0.53
CA GLY A 592 23.93 29.35 0.26
C GLY A 592 23.54 29.44 1.75
N GLY A 593 23.09 28.32 2.35
CA GLY A 593 22.57 28.27 3.72
C GLY A 593 21.06 28.55 3.84
N SER A 594 20.38 28.91 2.74
CA SER A 594 18.92 29.01 2.70
C SER A 594 18.27 27.63 2.63
N THR A 595 17.18 27.45 3.38
CA THR A 595 16.27 26.31 3.27
C THR A 595 15.16 26.50 2.23
N ALA A 596 15.10 27.68 1.58
CA ALA A 596 14.03 28.02 0.66
C ALA A 596 14.05 27.17 -0.63
N THR A 597 12.86 26.79 -1.08
CA THR A 597 12.63 25.99 -2.29
C THR A 597 11.63 26.64 -3.23
N SER A 598 11.80 26.40 -4.52
CA SER A 598 10.83 26.75 -5.57
C SER A 598 10.31 25.47 -6.22
N TYR A 599 8.99 25.36 -6.37
CA TYR A 599 8.32 24.20 -6.94
C TYR A 599 7.80 24.51 -8.34
N TYR A 600 7.94 23.56 -9.27
CA TYR A 600 7.64 23.78 -10.68
C TYR A 600 6.79 22.67 -11.29
N ARG A 601 5.91 23.04 -12.23
CA ARG A 601 5.34 22.14 -13.24
C ARG A 601 6.16 22.25 -14.52
N CYS A 602 6.44 21.12 -15.16
CA CYS A 602 7.29 21.05 -16.35
C CYS A 602 6.72 20.10 -17.38
N LEU A 603 6.82 20.47 -18.67
CA LEU A 603 6.56 19.56 -19.78
C LEU A 603 7.56 18.40 -19.76
N SER A 604 7.11 17.21 -20.16
CA SER A 604 7.96 16.01 -20.28
C SER A 604 8.26 15.73 -21.75
N ARG A 605 9.53 15.77 -22.17
CA ARG A 605 9.94 15.44 -23.54
C ARG A 605 9.68 13.96 -23.84
N ALA A 606 8.98 13.65 -24.92
CA ALA A 606 8.52 12.29 -25.20
C ALA A 606 9.66 11.26 -25.36
N SER A 607 10.79 11.66 -25.95
CA SER A 607 11.88 10.72 -26.28
C SER A 607 12.76 10.29 -25.11
N ASN A 608 12.75 11.02 -23.98
CA ASN A 608 13.65 10.73 -22.85
C ASN A 608 13.17 11.20 -21.47
N GLY A 609 11.95 11.75 -21.35
CA GLY A 609 11.44 12.26 -20.08
C GLY A 609 12.24 13.43 -19.50
N SER A 610 12.98 14.20 -20.30
CA SER A 610 13.59 15.43 -19.77
C SER A 610 12.52 16.45 -19.41
N ALA A 611 12.69 17.13 -18.27
CA ALA A 611 11.84 18.24 -17.85
C ALA A 611 12.17 19.47 -18.71
N ARG A 612 11.14 20.06 -19.32
CA ARG A 612 11.24 21.19 -20.24
C ARG A 612 10.29 22.31 -19.84
N ASN A 613 10.61 23.55 -20.23
CA ASN A 613 9.72 24.71 -20.20
C ASN A 613 8.88 24.82 -18.91
N CYS A 614 9.55 24.89 -17.76
CA CYS A 614 8.86 24.84 -16.47
C CYS A 614 8.17 26.17 -16.12
N SER A 615 7.07 26.09 -15.36
CA SER A 615 6.42 27.23 -14.72
C SER A 615 6.44 27.05 -13.21
N LEU A 616 6.68 28.15 -12.47
CA LEU A 616 6.60 28.17 -11.02
C LEU A 616 5.16 27.84 -10.56
N LEU A 617 5.03 26.94 -9.60
CA LEU A 617 3.78 26.59 -8.91
C LEU A 617 3.66 27.26 -7.54
N GLY A 618 4.80 27.51 -6.88
CA GLY A 618 4.84 28.06 -5.54
C GLY A 618 6.24 27.95 -4.95
N THR A 619 6.38 28.41 -3.71
CA THR A 619 7.62 28.34 -2.93
C THR A 619 7.37 27.65 -1.60
N GLY A 620 8.45 27.25 -0.93
CA GLY A 620 8.38 26.60 0.37
C GLY A 620 9.76 26.49 0.99
N SER A 621 9.96 25.44 1.79
CA SER A 621 11.27 25.12 2.34
C SER A 621 11.51 23.62 2.44
N TYR A 622 12.77 23.22 2.62
CA TYR A 622 13.12 21.88 3.07
C TYR A 622 13.61 21.88 4.52
N SER A 623 13.52 20.71 5.16
CA SER A 623 14.14 20.44 6.45
C SER A 623 14.87 19.10 6.38
N ILE A 624 15.99 18.96 7.10
CA ILE A 624 16.76 17.71 7.17
C ILE A 624 16.69 17.18 8.61
N LYS A 625 16.26 15.93 8.77
CA LYS A 625 16.18 15.23 10.06
C LYS A 625 17.03 13.96 10.04
N THR A 626 17.82 13.74 11.08
CA THR A 626 18.51 12.46 11.28
C THR A 626 17.53 11.41 11.80
N LEU A 627 17.47 10.26 11.14
CA LEU A 627 16.69 9.08 11.52
C LEU A 627 17.63 7.88 11.53
N GLY A 628 18.06 7.46 12.73
CA GLY A 628 19.08 6.41 12.89
C GLY A 628 20.41 6.82 12.25
N ASP A 629 20.87 6.02 11.29
CA ASP A 629 22.10 6.23 10.51
C ASP A 629 21.87 7.01 9.19
N ALA A 630 20.66 7.52 8.95
CA ALA A 630 20.31 8.27 7.74
C ALA A 630 19.95 9.74 8.03
N ARG A 631 20.11 10.59 7.02
CA ARG A 631 19.58 11.96 7.00
C ARG A 631 18.46 12.04 5.96
N VAL A 632 17.28 12.50 6.36
CA VAL A 632 16.08 12.58 5.51
C VAL A 632 15.69 14.03 5.30
N MET A 633 15.61 14.45 4.04
CA MET A 633 15.09 15.74 3.60
C MET A 633 13.59 15.65 3.30
N THR A 634 12.80 16.45 4.02
CA THR A 634 11.36 16.64 3.80
C THR A 634 11.05 18.07 3.34
N PHE A 635 9.88 18.29 2.75
CA PHE A 635 9.47 19.56 2.15
C PHE A 635 8.20 20.12 2.79
N SER A 636 8.09 21.45 2.87
CA SER A 636 6.92 22.19 3.34
C SER A 636 6.48 23.23 2.31
N GLY A 637 5.19 23.57 2.25
CA GLY A 637 4.66 24.45 1.19
C GLY A 637 4.54 23.77 -0.17
N LEU A 638 4.49 22.43 -0.21
CA LEU A 638 4.29 21.68 -1.45
C LEU A 638 2.97 22.11 -2.12
N PRO A 639 2.97 22.48 -3.42
CA PRO A 639 1.75 22.88 -4.11
C PRO A 639 0.74 21.73 -4.10
N ALA A 640 -0.55 22.02 -3.96
CA ALA A 640 -1.57 20.99 -3.82
C ALA A 640 -1.61 19.97 -4.99
N LEU A 641 -1.14 20.35 -6.19
CA LEU A 641 -0.94 19.46 -7.34
C LEU A 641 0.00 18.27 -7.04
N MET A 642 0.91 18.39 -6.07
CA MET A 642 1.74 17.27 -5.58
C MET A 642 0.92 16.16 -4.93
N GLN A 643 -0.26 16.46 -4.35
CA GLN A 643 -1.07 15.45 -3.68
C GLN A 643 -1.61 14.39 -4.66
N GLN A 644 -1.73 14.73 -5.95
CA GLN A 644 -2.09 13.78 -7.02
C GLN A 644 -1.04 12.68 -7.22
N ALA A 645 0.17 12.80 -6.68
CA ALA A 645 1.17 11.73 -6.71
C ALA A 645 0.83 10.56 -5.78
N GLY A 646 -0.05 10.74 -4.79
CA GLY A 646 -0.35 9.74 -3.75
C GLY A 646 0.77 9.54 -2.72
N TYR A 647 1.89 10.26 -2.84
CA TYR A 647 3.02 10.26 -1.90
C TYR A 647 3.69 11.63 -1.85
N SER A 648 4.34 11.93 -0.72
CA SER A 648 5.31 13.02 -0.61
C SER A 648 6.71 12.50 -0.95
N ARG A 649 7.41 13.17 -1.86
CA ARG A 649 8.83 12.90 -2.15
C ARG A 649 9.69 13.27 -0.95
N VAL A 650 10.63 12.41 -0.59
CA VAL A 650 11.76 12.76 0.28
C VAL A 650 13.09 12.42 -0.41
N PHE A 651 14.18 12.95 0.12
CA PHE A 651 15.53 12.52 -0.25
C PHE A 651 16.26 11.97 0.97
N ILE A 652 16.93 10.83 0.82
CA ILE A 652 17.51 10.08 1.95
C ILE A 652 19.00 9.88 1.70
N GLU A 653 19.84 10.53 2.48
CA GLU A 653 21.29 10.30 2.52
C GLU A 653 21.60 9.18 3.51
N ARG A 654 22.18 8.09 3.01
CA ARG A 654 22.57 6.93 3.80
C ARG A 654 23.62 6.12 3.04
N GLY A 655 24.62 5.57 3.73
CA GLY A 655 25.63 4.69 3.11
C GLY A 655 26.46 5.35 1.99
N GLY A 656 26.64 6.68 2.04
CA GLY A 656 27.38 7.43 1.01
C GLY A 656 26.62 7.68 -0.29
N LYS A 657 25.30 7.44 -0.33
CA LYS A 657 24.41 7.69 -1.47
C LYS A 657 23.21 8.53 -1.01
N VAL A 658 22.65 9.33 -1.92
CA VAL A 658 21.32 9.93 -1.74
C VAL A 658 20.29 9.17 -2.58
N TYR A 659 19.17 8.80 -1.98
CA TYR A 659 18.10 8.02 -2.60
C TYR A 659 16.82 8.84 -2.82
N HIS A 660 16.10 8.50 -3.90
CA HIS A 660 14.74 8.92 -4.18
C HIS A 660 13.72 8.21 -3.27
N GLY A 661 13.60 8.64 -2.01
CA GLY A 661 12.62 8.11 -1.05
C GLY A 661 11.20 8.66 -1.25
N TYR A 662 10.25 8.15 -0.47
CA TYR A 662 8.85 8.55 -0.47
C TYR A 662 8.19 8.37 0.91
N GLN A 663 7.06 9.01 1.13
CA GLN A 663 6.12 8.71 2.22
C GLN A 663 4.71 8.72 1.63
N ASN A 664 3.98 7.61 1.74
CA ASN A 664 2.63 7.48 1.16
C ASN A 664 1.63 8.42 1.85
N ALA A 665 0.63 8.91 1.12
CA ALA A 665 -0.41 9.76 1.68
C ALA A 665 -1.31 9.00 2.68
N ILE A 666 -1.74 9.69 3.73
CA ILE A 666 -2.66 9.16 4.76
C ILE A 666 -4.14 9.44 4.42
N GLY A 667 -5.04 8.68 5.04
CA GLY A 667 -6.48 8.81 4.90
C GLY A 667 -7.07 8.28 3.60
N GLY A 668 -6.24 7.78 2.68
CA GLY A 668 -6.71 6.98 1.56
C GLY A 668 -7.41 5.72 2.05
N SER A 669 -8.50 5.34 1.38
CA SER A 669 -9.22 4.10 1.64
C SER A 669 -9.25 3.21 0.40
N SER A 670 -9.01 1.91 0.58
CA SER A 670 -9.01 0.91 -0.50
C SER A 670 -10.01 -0.20 -0.20
N SER A 671 -10.87 -0.51 -1.17
CA SER A 671 -11.83 -1.62 -1.09
C SER A 671 -11.30 -2.83 -1.85
N LEU A 672 -11.21 -3.97 -1.17
CA LEU A 672 -10.47 -5.14 -1.63
C LEU A 672 -11.33 -6.41 -1.57
N LEU A 673 -11.28 -7.23 -2.61
CA LEU A 673 -11.76 -8.60 -2.56
C LEU A 673 -10.65 -9.55 -2.11
N ARG A 674 -11.03 -10.60 -1.36
CA ARG A 674 -10.14 -11.70 -0.98
C ARG A 674 -10.92 -13.01 -0.93
N LEU A 675 -10.26 -14.12 -1.20
CA LEU A 675 -10.79 -15.46 -0.92
C LEU A 675 -10.12 -15.99 0.36
N ASN A 676 -10.88 -16.58 1.29
CA ASN A 676 -10.30 -17.24 2.48
C ASN A 676 -9.50 -18.50 2.09
N LEU A 677 -8.87 -19.18 3.05
CA LEU A 677 -7.94 -20.30 2.80
C LEU A 677 -8.58 -21.41 1.98
N GLU A 678 -9.80 -21.80 2.36
CA GLU A 678 -10.60 -22.86 1.74
C GLU A 678 -10.94 -22.50 0.28
N ALA A 679 -11.38 -21.26 0.04
CA ALA A 679 -11.70 -20.77 -1.29
C ALA A 679 -10.44 -20.54 -2.15
N ALA A 680 -9.37 -20.04 -1.56
CA ALA A 680 -8.09 -19.81 -2.22
C ALA A 680 -7.48 -21.12 -2.72
N ASN A 681 -7.36 -22.13 -1.85
CA ASN A 681 -6.79 -23.42 -2.22
C ASN A 681 -7.66 -24.17 -3.23
N ALA A 682 -8.99 -23.99 -3.22
CA ALA A 682 -9.87 -24.52 -4.26
C ALA A 682 -9.62 -23.88 -5.64
N VAL A 683 -9.39 -22.55 -5.69
CA VAL A 683 -9.05 -21.84 -6.93
C VAL A 683 -7.67 -22.24 -7.46
N LEU A 684 -6.69 -22.39 -6.56
CA LEU A 684 -5.33 -22.78 -6.93
C LEU A 684 -5.29 -24.23 -7.42
N ALA A 685 -5.94 -25.18 -6.73
CA ALA A 685 -6.04 -26.58 -7.16
C ALA A 685 -6.80 -26.78 -8.48
N ALA A 686 -7.62 -25.82 -8.89
CA ALA A 686 -8.32 -25.83 -10.19
C ALA A 686 -7.46 -25.27 -11.35
N LEU A 687 -6.18 -24.98 -11.12
CA LEU A 687 -5.24 -24.43 -12.10
C LEU A 687 -3.90 -25.22 -12.08
N PRO A 688 -3.45 -25.80 -13.20
CA PRO A 688 -2.15 -26.49 -13.27
C PRO A 688 -0.96 -25.63 -12.83
N GLY A 689 0.05 -26.23 -12.19
CA GLY A 689 1.29 -25.55 -11.76
C GLY A 689 1.16 -24.54 -10.62
N MET A 690 -0.03 -24.40 -10.01
CA MET A 690 -0.24 -23.47 -8.88
C MET A 690 0.10 -24.13 -7.54
N PRO A 691 0.88 -23.47 -6.66
CA PRO A 691 1.17 -23.99 -5.33
C PRO A 691 -0.06 -23.88 -4.41
N VAL A 692 -0.14 -24.78 -3.43
CA VAL A 692 -1.09 -24.70 -2.32
C VAL A 692 -0.63 -23.64 -1.31
N ILE A 693 -1.55 -22.84 -0.78
CA ILE A 693 -1.28 -21.96 0.36
C ILE A 693 -1.37 -22.80 1.65
N VAL A 694 -0.24 -22.98 2.32
CA VAL A 694 -0.15 -23.59 3.66
C VAL A 694 0.50 -22.58 4.62
N PRO A 695 -0.26 -21.99 5.56
CA PRO A 695 0.28 -20.98 6.48
C PRO A 695 1.33 -21.54 7.46
N THR A 696 2.59 -21.24 7.20
CA THR A 696 3.74 -21.68 8.01
C THR A 696 3.86 -20.95 9.35
N THR A 697 4.16 -21.70 10.40
CA THR A 697 4.51 -21.24 11.76
C THR A 697 5.91 -20.64 11.77
N ARG A 698 6.15 -19.58 12.58
CA ARG A 698 7.53 -19.08 12.76
C ARG A 698 8.33 -20.06 13.61
N HIS A 699 9.62 -20.19 13.33
CA HIS A 699 10.53 -21.03 14.12
C HIS A 699 10.45 -20.76 15.64
N ALA A 700 10.36 -19.49 16.05
CA ALA A 700 10.25 -19.10 17.46
C ALA A 700 8.92 -19.49 18.13
N ASP A 701 7.86 -19.74 17.36
CA ASP A 701 6.55 -20.19 17.85
C ASP A 701 6.38 -21.73 17.74
N LEU A 702 7.35 -22.45 17.17
CA LEU A 702 7.35 -23.92 17.11
C LEU A 702 7.50 -24.55 18.50
N SER A 703 7.05 -25.81 18.64
CA SER A 703 7.29 -26.58 19.86
C SER A 703 8.78 -26.75 20.15
N ALA A 704 9.17 -26.89 21.43
CA ALA A 704 10.57 -27.14 21.80
C ALA A 704 11.13 -28.42 21.16
N ALA A 705 10.30 -29.45 20.96
CA ALA A 705 10.68 -30.68 20.26
C ALA A 705 10.94 -30.42 18.76
N SER A 706 10.10 -29.62 18.11
CA SER A 706 10.30 -29.18 16.71
C SER A 706 11.58 -28.36 16.53
N GLN A 707 11.84 -27.40 17.43
CA GLN A 707 13.07 -26.59 17.39
C GLN A 707 14.33 -27.48 17.59
N ALA A 708 14.29 -28.44 18.52
CA ALA A 708 15.36 -29.40 18.75
C ALA A 708 15.58 -30.36 17.55
N ALA A 709 14.50 -30.79 16.89
CA ALA A 709 14.58 -31.61 15.69
C ALA A 709 15.22 -30.83 14.53
N LEU A 710 14.77 -29.60 14.25
CA LEU A 710 15.39 -28.75 13.22
C LEU A 710 16.87 -28.42 13.54
N THR A 711 17.22 -28.27 14.82
CA THR A 711 18.61 -28.13 15.26
C THR A 711 19.43 -29.40 14.96
N THR A 712 18.86 -30.59 15.17
CA THR A 712 19.48 -31.87 14.81
C THR A 712 19.62 -32.03 13.30
N ALA A 713 18.65 -31.52 12.53
CA ALA A 713 18.67 -31.53 11.07
C ALA A 713 19.70 -30.58 10.45
N LYS A 714 20.29 -29.64 11.20
CA LYS A 714 21.30 -28.69 10.68
C LYS A 714 22.47 -29.42 10.02
N GLY A 715 23.02 -28.86 8.94
CA GLY A 715 24.14 -29.41 8.17
C GLY A 715 23.76 -29.73 6.73
N VAL A 716 24.49 -30.65 6.10
CA VAL A 716 24.31 -30.99 4.67
C VAL A 716 24.02 -32.47 4.49
N TRP A 717 23.04 -32.74 3.65
CA TRP A 717 22.45 -34.05 3.41
C TRP A 717 22.41 -34.39 1.93
N LEU A 718 22.48 -35.68 1.61
CA LEU A 718 22.58 -36.24 0.27
C LEU A 718 21.69 -37.49 0.14
N ALA A 719 20.88 -37.52 -0.91
CA ALA A 719 20.23 -38.73 -1.42
C ALA A 719 20.63 -38.91 -2.89
N THR A 720 20.70 -40.17 -3.32
CA THR A 720 21.06 -40.56 -4.70
C THR A 720 20.20 -41.74 -5.11
N ASP A 721 19.59 -41.69 -6.29
CA ASP A 721 18.90 -42.83 -6.90
C ASP A 721 19.25 -42.91 -8.39
N GLY A 722 20.01 -43.93 -8.77
CA GLY A 722 20.56 -44.04 -10.13
C GLY A 722 21.40 -42.83 -10.54
N ASP A 723 20.94 -42.11 -11.56
CA ASP A 723 21.56 -40.87 -12.06
C ASP A 723 21.01 -39.60 -11.39
N ASP A 724 19.90 -39.70 -10.63
CA ASP A 724 19.29 -38.57 -9.93
C ASP A 724 20.01 -38.29 -8.59
N LEU A 725 20.18 -37.00 -8.30
CA LEU A 725 20.90 -36.50 -7.13
C LEU A 725 20.03 -35.48 -6.41
N ALA A 726 19.86 -35.62 -5.09
CA ALA A 726 19.21 -34.63 -4.24
C ALA A 726 20.12 -34.23 -3.07
N MET A 727 20.29 -32.93 -2.88
CA MET A 727 21.04 -32.33 -1.79
C MET A 727 20.08 -31.48 -0.94
N LEU A 728 20.19 -31.58 0.38
CA LEU A 728 19.49 -30.71 1.31
C LEU A 728 20.47 -30.09 2.30
N ARG A 729 20.66 -28.77 2.23
CA ARG A 729 21.40 -27.98 3.23
C ARG A 729 20.40 -27.33 4.18
N ILE A 730 20.51 -27.61 5.48
CA ILE A 730 19.69 -26.99 6.53
C ILE A 730 20.60 -26.10 7.40
N GLY A 731 20.24 -24.83 7.49
CA GLY A 731 20.87 -23.82 8.34
C GLY A 731 20.10 -23.57 9.63
N ASP A 732 20.38 -22.44 10.27
CA ASP A 732 19.72 -22.05 11.52
C ASP A 732 18.23 -21.72 11.32
N GLY A 733 17.42 -21.99 12.36
CA GLY A 733 15.99 -21.68 12.36
C GLY A 733 15.14 -22.49 11.36
N GLY A 734 15.66 -23.61 10.83
CA GLY A 734 14.99 -24.40 9.79
C GLY A 734 15.08 -23.81 8.37
N ARG A 735 15.91 -22.78 8.17
CA ARG A 735 16.28 -22.27 6.83
C ARG A 735 16.86 -23.43 6.01
N TYR A 736 16.40 -23.65 4.78
CA TYR A 736 16.89 -24.76 3.94
C TYR A 736 17.14 -24.33 2.49
N LEU A 737 18.07 -25.04 1.85
CA LEU A 737 18.28 -25.08 0.40
C LEU A 737 18.25 -26.55 -0.01
N TYR A 738 17.18 -26.95 -0.69
CA TYR A 738 17.09 -28.18 -1.46
C TYR A 738 17.64 -27.92 -2.86
N GLY A 739 18.34 -28.89 -3.43
CA GLY A 739 18.81 -28.84 -4.82
C GLY A 739 18.81 -30.23 -5.42
N GLN A 740 18.44 -30.32 -6.69
CA GLN A 740 18.34 -31.58 -7.41
C GLN A 740 18.98 -31.50 -8.79
N ALA A 741 19.63 -32.60 -9.18
CA ALA A 741 20.01 -32.86 -10.56
C ALA A 741 19.15 -34.03 -11.08
N THR A 742 18.31 -33.73 -12.06
CA THR A 742 17.36 -34.67 -12.67
C THR A 742 16.99 -34.21 -14.10
N PRO A 743 16.67 -35.13 -15.04
CA PRO A 743 16.13 -34.77 -16.34
C PRO A 743 14.85 -33.93 -16.27
N ALA A 744 14.68 -33.02 -17.23
CA ALA A 744 13.48 -32.21 -17.34
C ALA A 744 12.26 -33.05 -17.79
N THR A 745 11.46 -33.54 -16.84
CA THR A 745 10.28 -34.39 -17.10
C THR A 745 9.15 -34.07 -16.13
N GLY A 746 7.89 -34.14 -16.60
CA GLY A 746 6.70 -34.05 -15.73
C GLY A 746 6.63 -32.82 -14.82
N GLY A 747 7.04 -31.64 -15.29
CA GLY A 747 7.06 -30.41 -14.47
C GLY A 747 8.23 -30.32 -13.48
N SER A 748 9.11 -31.31 -13.45
CA SER A 748 10.36 -31.34 -12.66
C SER A 748 11.58 -31.08 -13.55
N GLN A 749 12.64 -30.52 -12.97
CA GLN A 749 13.91 -30.30 -13.65
C GLN A 749 15.07 -30.16 -12.66
N THR A 750 16.31 -30.17 -13.16
CA THR A 750 17.49 -29.71 -12.40
C THR A 750 17.30 -28.28 -11.93
N GLY A 751 17.66 -28.00 -10.68
CA GLY A 751 17.43 -26.72 -10.02
C GLY A 751 17.34 -26.87 -8.51
N HIS A 752 16.62 -25.95 -7.88
CA HIS A 752 16.62 -25.80 -6.42
C HIS A 752 15.26 -25.43 -5.84
N GLU A 753 15.17 -25.52 -4.52
CA GLU A 753 14.18 -24.81 -3.72
C GLU A 753 14.81 -24.27 -2.43
N LEU A 754 14.50 -23.01 -2.11
CA LEU A 754 15.07 -22.25 -0.99
C LEU A 754 13.92 -21.73 -0.13
N GLY A 755 13.99 -21.93 1.20
CA GLY A 755 12.90 -21.52 2.09
C GLY A 755 13.17 -21.72 3.58
N TRP A 756 12.10 -21.84 4.37
CA TRP A 756 12.13 -22.21 5.80
C TRP A 756 11.20 -23.38 6.07
N LEU A 757 11.66 -24.39 6.81
CA LEU A 757 10.87 -25.53 7.25
C LEU A 757 9.97 -25.15 8.44
N ASP A 758 8.67 -25.38 8.30
CA ASP A 758 7.77 -25.63 9.42
C ASP A 758 7.71 -27.15 9.64
N TYR A 759 7.99 -27.59 10.87
CA TYR A 759 8.10 -29.00 11.24
C TYR A 759 7.37 -29.26 12.56
N ASP A 760 6.44 -30.21 12.56
CA ASP A 760 5.82 -30.72 13.78
C ASP A 760 6.46 -32.05 14.18
N ALA A 761 7.22 -32.05 15.28
CA ALA A 761 7.90 -33.25 15.78
C ALA A 761 6.95 -34.33 16.32
N ALA A 762 5.69 -34.00 16.65
CA ALA A 762 4.73 -34.97 17.18
C ALA A 762 4.04 -35.77 16.06
N SER A 763 3.71 -35.12 14.94
CA SER A 763 3.13 -35.77 13.75
C SER A 763 4.19 -36.24 12.73
N GLN A 764 5.39 -35.64 12.78
CA GLN A 764 6.47 -35.68 11.79
C GLN A 764 6.11 -35.01 10.44
N THR A 765 5.02 -34.25 10.37
CA THR A 765 4.63 -33.50 9.16
C THR A 765 5.47 -32.26 8.99
N PHE A 766 5.71 -31.87 7.74
CA PHE A 766 6.60 -30.77 7.38
C PHE A 766 6.13 -30.05 6.11
N HIS A 767 6.40 -28.75 6.02
CA HIS A 767 6.14 -27.95 4.82
C HIS A 767 7.08 -26.73 4.78
N GLY A 768 7.16 -26.05 3.63
CA GLY A 768 8.11 -24.96 3.41
C GLY A 768 7.47 -23.59 3.19
N LEU A 769 7.99 -22.54 3.82
CA LEU A 769 7.83 -21.18 3.33
C LEU A 769 8.84 -20.98 2.19
N VAL A 770 8.41 -21.25 0.97
CA VAL A 770 9.25 -21.18 -0.23
C VAL A 770 9.54 -19.72 -0.61
N GLU A 771 10.82 -19.38 -0.70
CA GLU A 771 11.35 -18.10 -1.17
C GLU A 771 11.68 -18.13 -2.65
N SER A 772 12.33 -19.20 -3.12
CA SER A 772 12.53 -19.44 -4.55
C SER A 772 12.52 -20.92 -4.88
N ASN A 773 12.09 -21.25 -6.10
CA ASN A 773 12.09 -22.61 -6.63
C ASN A 773 12.36 -22.56 -8.14
N SER A 774 13.37 -23.30 -8.62
CA SER A 774 13.63 -23.55 -10.05
C SER A 774 13.47 -25.04 -10.42
N ALA A 775 13.46 -25.95 -9.44
CA ALA A 775 13.29 -27.39 -9.61
C ALA A 775 11.90 -27.81 -10.12
N GLY A 776 10.90 -26.93 -10.02
CA GLY A 776 9.52 -27.17 -10.45
C GLY A 776 8.72 -27.98 -9.44
N GLU A 777 7.90 -28.92 -9.93
CA GLU A 777 7.05 -29.80 -9.11
C GLU A 777 7.86 -30.90 -8.38
N GLY A 778 9.09 -31.17 -8.81
CA GLY A 778 9.97 -32.20 -8.21
C GLY A 778 10.64 -31.78 -6.89
N ALA A 779 10.57 -30.50 -6.51
CA ALA A 779 11.05 -30.06 -5.21
C ALA A 779 10.21 -30.71 -4.08
N GLU A 780 10.86 -31.38 -3.13
CA GLU A 780 10.19 -32.24 -2.16
C GLU A 780 9.08 -31.56 -1.32
N LEU A 781 9.05 -30.23 -1.21
CA LEU A 781 8.06 -29.50 -0.39
C LEU A 781 6.90 -28.89 -1.20
N ARG A 782 6.89 -29.02 -2.54
CA ARG A 782 5.89 -28.39 -3.43
C ARG A 782 4.72 -29.26 -3.85
N ARG A 783 4.49 -30.36 -3.14
CA ARG A 783 3.46 -31.37 -3.44
C ARG A 783 2.04 -30.86 -3.23
N SER A 784 1.04 -31.66 -3.62
CA SER A 784 -0.36 -31.34 -3.32
C SER A 784 -0.63 -31.28 -1.81
N ALA A 785 -1.74 -30.63 -1.43
CA ALA A 785 -2.14 -30.52 -0.02
C ALA A 785 -2.30 -31.88 0.67
N ALA A 786 -2.71 -32.91 -0.08
CA ALA A 786 -2.88 -34.27 0.44
C ALA A 786 -1.54 -34.98 0.68
N GLU A 787 -0.55 -34.72 -0.17
CA GLU A 787 0.81 -35.27 -0.02
C GLU A 787 1.56 -34.58 1.13
N GLN A 788 1.53 -33.24 1.20
CA GLN A 788 2.11 -32.47 2.31
C GLN A 788 1.50 -32.87 3.67
N ALA A 789 0.23 -33.27 3.70
CA ALA A 789 -0.45 -33.73 4.92
C ALA A 789 -0.22 -35.22 5.27
N SER A 790 0.32 -36.03 4.35
CA SER A 790 0.51 -37.48 4.54
C SER A 790 1.96 -37.93 4.59
N GLU A 791 2.88 -37.16 4.01
CA GLU A 791 4.31 -37.40 4.15
C GLU A 791 4.82 -37.05 5.56
N LYS A 792 5.78 -37.85 6.03
CA LYS A 792 6.47 -37.66 7.30
C LYS A 792 7.97 -37.62 7.09
N LEU A 793 8.62 -36.66 7.73
CA LEU A 793 10.07 -36.54 7.79
C LEU A 793 10.58 -37.02 9.16
N THR A 794 11.23 -38.18 9.20
CA THR A 794 11.96 -38.62 10.39
C THR A 794 13.33 -37.97 10.41
N ILE A 795 13.65 -37.26 11.49
CA ILE A 795 14.90 -36.54 11.68
C ILE A 795 15.76 -37.27 12.72
N THR A 796 16.99 -37.61 12.35
CA THR A 796 18.03 -38.14 13.26
C THR A 796 19.37 -37.44 12.99
N ALA A 797 20.36 -37.61 13.87
CA ALA A 797 21.69 -37.02 13.68
C ALA A 797 22.46 -37.59 12.46
N SER A 798 22.09 -38.79 11.98
CA SER A 798 22.79 -39.51 10.90
C SER A 798 21.99 -39.60 9.59
N GLN A 799 20.67 -39.46 9.65
CA GLN A 799 19.75 -39.60 8.51
C GLN A 799 18.53 -38.68 8.63
N LEU A 800 18.07 -38.20 7.48
CA LEU A 800 16.70 -37.71 7.29
C LEU A 800 15.96 -38.75 6.43
N SER A 801 14.73 -39.11 6.79
CA SER A 801 13.98 -40.14 6.08
C SER A 801 12.55 -39.72 5.82
N SER A 802 12.18 -39.59 4.54
CA SER A 802 10.82 -39.43 4.07
C SER A 802 10.06 -40.75 4.18
N SER A 803 8.79 -40.69 4.58
CA SER A 803 7.87 -41.84 4.52
C SER A 803 7.52 -42.29 3.10
N LEU A 804 7.88 -41.54 2.05
CA LEU A 804 7.76 -41.97 0.66
C LEU A 804 8.99 -42.75 0.15
N GLY A 805 10.08 -42.82 0.93
CA GLY A 805 11.23 -43.67 0.65
C GLY A 805 12.57 -42.95 0.49
N THR A 806 12.59 -41.63 0.26
CA THR A 806 13.85 -40.87 0.20
C THR A 806 14.57 -40.93 1.54
N VAL A 807 15.82 -41.37 1.54
CA VAL A 807 16.70 -41.35 2.73
C VAL A 807 17.93 -40.52 2.41
N PHE A 808 18.04 -39.36 3.07
CA PHE A 808 19.24 -38.56 3.00
C PHE A 808 20.23 -38.95 4.10
N THR A 809 21.51 -39.01 3.72
CA THR A 809 22.67 -39.25 4.61
C THR A 809 23.57 -38.02 4.62
N ARG A 810 24.52 -37.90 5.55
CA ARG A 810 25.45 -36.75 5.56
C ARG A 810 26.32 -36.72 4.30
N VAL A 811 26.48 -35.53 3.70
CA VAL A 811 27.37 -35.33 2.53
C VAL A 811 28.81 -35.76 2.86
N PRO A 812 29.47 -36.59 2.01
CA PRO A 812 30.89 -36.86 2.12
C PRO A 812 31.71 -35.58 2.04
N ASN A 813 32.71 -35.43 2.92
CA ASN A 813 33.52 -34.21 2.99
C ASN A 813 34.99 -34.55 3.20
N ASP A 814 35.83 -34.20 2.22
CA ASP A 814 37.29 -34.33 2.28
C ASP A 814 37.92 -32.96 2.55
N PRO A 815 38.45 -32.68 3.76
CA PRO A 815 39.08 -31.40 4.07
C PRO A 815 40.38 -31.14 3.29
N ALA A 816 41.02 -32.17 2.72
CA ALA A 816 42.25 -32.06 1.94
C ALA A 816 42.00 -31.94 0.42
N GLY A 817 40.76 -32.15 -0.03
CA GLY A 817 40.35 -32.09 -1.43
C GLY A 817 39.10 -31.23 -1.64
N LEU A 818 38.46 -31.35 -2.82
CA LEU A 818 37.24 -30.58 -3.12
C LEU A 818 35.95 -31.24 -2.66
N VAL A 819 35.94 -32.55 -2.40
CA VAL A 819 34.72 -33.31 -2.07
C VAL A 819 34.03 -32.69 -0.85
N GLY A 820 32.74 -32.39 -1.01
CA GLY A 820 31.92 -31.65 -0.05
C GLY A 820 31.10 -30.54 -0.71
N LEU A 821 30.30 -29.85 0.10
CA LEU A 821 29.52 -28.68 -0.32
C LEU A 821 30.29 -27.39 -0.06
N TRP A 822 30.22 -26.47 -1.01
CA TRP A 822 30.77 -25.13 -0.96
C TRP A 822 29.68 -24.10 -1.23
N ALA A 823 29.80 -22.91 -0.64
CA ALA A 823 28.94 -21.76 -0.91
C ALA A 823 29.78 -20.53 -1.29
N ALA A 824 29.34 -19.79 -2.29
CA ALA A 824 30.01 -18.60 -2.80
C ALA A 824 29.79 -17.39 -1.87
N GLY A 825 30.85 -16.63 -1.58
CA GLY A 825 30.81 -15.36 -0.85
C GLY A 825 30.50 -15.46 0.65
N SER A 826 29.73 -16.45 1.10
CA SER A 826 29.30 -16.61 2.49
C SER A 826 29.19 -18.07 2.92
N ALA A 827 29.74 -18.41 4.08
CA ALA A 827 29.58 -19.72 4.71
C ALA A 827 28.19 -19.94 5.33
N SER A 828 27.39 -18.89 5.54
CA SER A 828 26.11 -18.94 6.26
C SER A 828 24.90 -18.57 5.42
N ASP A 829 25.07 -17.89 4.29
CA ASP A 829 23.98 -17.60 3.37
C ASP A 829 23.61 -18.85 2.58
N LEU A 830 22.32 -19.02 2.31
CA LEU A 830 21.76 -20.07 1.46
C LEU A 830 21.24 -19.50 0.13
N ASN A 831 21.08 -18.17 0.02
CA ASN A 831 20.66 -17.47 -1.20
C ASN A 831 21.89 -17.00 -2.01
N THR A 832 22.78 -17.95 -2.33
CA THR A 832 24.04 -17.75 -3.05
C THR A 832 24.36 -19.00 -3.87
N GLN A 833 25.30 -18.93 -4.81
CA GLN A 833 25.73 -20.11 -5.56
C GLN A 833 26.33 -21.19 -4.65
N HIS A 834 25.97 -22.44 -4.90
CA HIS A 834 26.45 -23.61 -4.17
C HIS A 834 27.07 -24.62 -5.13
N LEU A 835 28.22 -25.18 -4.74
CA LEU A 835 28.95 -26.18 -5.53
C LEU A 835 29.12 -27.45 -4.68
N LEU A 836 28.52 -28.56 -5.11
CA LEU A 836 28.68 -29.87 -4.49
C LEU A 836 29.60 -30.75 -5.33
N PHE A 837 30.79 -31.05 -4.81
CA PHE A 837 31.73 -31.99 -5.44
C PHE A 837 31.57 -33.38 -4.81
N LEU A 838 31.35 -34.40 -5.62
CA LEU A 838 31.12 -35.78 -5.20
C LEU A 838 32.35 -36.68 -5.44
N PRO A 839 32.58 -37.72 -4.60
CA PRO A 839 33.67 -38.69 -4.80
C PRO A 839 33.66 -39.40 -6.15
N SER A 840 32.51 -39.42 -6.85
CA SER A 840 32.32 -39.99 -8.18
C SER A 840 32.94 -39.17 -9.32
N GLY A 841 33.52 -38.00 -9.03
CA GLY A 841 33.96 -37.05 -10.07
C GLY A 841 32.80 -36.28 -10.70
N LYS A 842 31.66 -36.17 -10.00
CA LYS A 842 30.50 -35.36 -10.39
C LYS A 842 30.43 -34.06 -9.60
N VAL A 843 29.99 -33.00 -10.25
CA VAL A 843 29.75 -31.69 -9.63
C VAL A 843 28.33 -31.24 -9.93
N MET A 844 27.64 -30.73 -8.92
CA MET A 844 26.38 -30.00 -9.07
C MET A 844 26.60 -28.55 -8.67
N LEU A 845 26.16 -27.62 -9.53
CA LEU A 845 26.01 -26.21 -9.21
C LEU A 845 24.54 -25.92 -8.97
N ILE A 846 24.25 -25.08 -7.98
CA ILE A 846 22.92 -24.55 -7.70
C ILE A 846 23.03 -23.04 -7.62
N ASP A 847 22.23 -22.31 -8.40
CA ASP A 847 22.15 -20.86 -8.35
C ASP A 847 20.72 -20.40 -7.97
N PRO A 848 20.48 -20.09 -6.68
CA PRO A 848 19.21 -19.58 -6.20
C PRO A 848 18.89 -18.14 -6.61
N TRP A 849 19.83 -17.44 -7.23
CA TRP A 849 19.76 -16.02 -7.54
C TRP A 849 19.73 -15.76 -9.06
N GLY A 850 20.51 -16.52 -9.81
CA GLY A 850 20.71 -16.38 -11.26
C GLY A 850 21.61 -15.19 -11.62
N ASP A 851 21.79 -14.96 -12.93
CA ASP A 851 22.49 -13.76 -13.40
C ASP A 851 21.70 -12.51 -13.03
N THR A 852 22.37 -11.59 -12.32
CA THR A 852 21.84 -10.26 -12.01
C THR A 852 22.76 -9.12 -12.45
N SER A 853 23.83 -9.44 -13.19
CA SER A 853 24.72 -8.48 -13.83
C SER A 853 24.02 -7.84 -15.03
N GLY A 854 23.96 -6.50 -15.04
CA GLY A 854 23.26 -5.75 -16.10
C GLY A 854 23.89 -5.98 -17.47
N GLY A 855 23.21 -6.72 -18.35
CA GLY A 855 23.78 -7.19 -19.62
C GLY A 855 22.77 -7.84 -20.56
N VAL A 856 23.26 -8.53 -21.58
CA VAL A 856 22.41 -9.22 -22.57
C VAL A 856 21.66 -10.37 -21.91
N CYS A 857 22.31 -11.16 -21.07
CA CYS A 857 21.72 -12.33 -20.43
C CYS A 857 20.58 -11.96 -19.47
N THR A 858 20.75 -10.98 -18.57
CA THR A 858 19.64 -10.42 -17.79
C THR A 858 18.52 -9.83 -18.67
N THR A 859 18.84 -9.09 -19.73
CA THR A 859 17.84 -8.45 -20.61
C THR A 859 17.02 -9.47 -21.41
N GLN A 860 17.66 -10.56 -21.86
CA GLN A 860 17.04 -11.63 -22.66
C GLN A 860 16.52 -12.80 -21.78
N ARG A 861 16.69 -12.74 -20.46
CA ARG A 861 16.38 -13.80 -19.48
C ARG A 861 17.08 -15.14 -19.79
N GLN A 862 18.34 -15.04 -20.15
CA GLN A 862 19.20 -16.20 -20.45
C GLN A 862 19.97 -16.70 -19.23
N GLY A 863 20.00 -15.95 -18.12
CA GLY A 863 20.56 -16.37 -16.83
C GLY A 863 19.54 -16.51 -15.71
N PRO A 864 18.50 -17.37 -15.80
CA PRO A 864 17.54 -17.56 -14.72
C PRO A 864 18.16 -18.28 -13.50
N MET A 865 17.45 -18.30 -12.38
CA MET A 865 17.79 -19.21 -11.26
C MET A 865 17.66 -20.66 -11.72
N GLY A 866 18.56 -21.54 -11.28
CA GLY A 866 18.60 -22.92 -11.76
C GLY A 866 19.72 -23.73 -11.12
N GLY A 867 20.26 -24.66 -11.91
CA GLY A 867 21.48 -25.37 -11.57
C GLY A 867 22.00 -26.22 -12.70
N GLU A 868 23.23 -26.70 -12.51
CA GLU A 868 23.99 -27.46 -13.50
C GLU A 868 24.44 -28.79 -12.90
N TYR A 869 24.59 -29.79 -13.75
CA TYR A 869 25.18 -31.07 -13.36
C TYR A 869 26.18 -31.55 -14.41
N ALA A 870 27.41 -31.82 -13.97
CA ALA A 870 28.54 -32.11 -14.83
C ALA A 870 29.54 -33.07 -14.17
N SER A 871 30.62 -33.36 -14.88
CA SER A 871 31.76 -34.13 -14.38
C SER A 871 32.95 -33.20 -14.15
N TYR A 872 33.76 -33.45 -13.12
CA TYR A 872 34.93 -32.64 -12.81
C TYR A 872 36.21 -33.46 -12.66
N SER A 873 37.36 -32.82 -12.94
CA SER A 873 38.68 -33.29 -12.54
C SER A 873 39.43 -32.15 -11.83
N TRP A 874 40.27 -32.47 -10.83
CA TRP A 874 41.04 -31.45 -10.12
C TRP A 874 42.46 -31.91 -9.82
N ASN A 875 43.43 -31.04 -10.07
CA ASN A 875 44.83 -31.25 -9.75
C ASN A 875 45.23 -30.38 -8.55
N ALA A 876 45.37 -31.00 -7.37
CA ALA A 876 45.72 -30.31 -6.13
C ALA A 876 47.06 -29.56 -6.16
N ALA A 877 48.01 -29.96 -7.01
CA ALA A 877 49.33 -29.33 -7.08
C ALA A 877 49.34 -28.04 -7.92
N THR A 878 48.46 -27.93 -8.92
CA THR A 878 48.36 -26.74 -9.79
C THR A 878 47.12 -25.89 -9.53
N GLY A 879 46.12 -26.44 -8.83
CA GLY A 879 44.79 -25.87 -8.69
C GLY A 879 43.92 -25.98 -9.94
N ALA A 880 44.37 -26.65 -11.01
CA ALA A 880 43.60 -26.79 -12.24
C ALA A 880 42.33 -27.62 -11.97
N LEU A 881 41.17 -27.03 -12.22
CA LEU A 881 39.84 -27.63 -12.14
C LEU A 881 39.25 -27.66 -13.55
N GLN A 882 38.95 -28.84 -14.06
CA GLN A 882 38.27 -28.98 -15.35
C GLN A 882 36.82 -29.40 -15.12
N ILE A 883 35.86 -28.64 -15.65
CA ILE A 883 34.45 -29.03 -15.70
C ILE A 883 34.16 -29.56 -17.11
N SER A 884 33.46 -30.69 -17.21
CA SER A 884 33.28 -31.40 -18.47
C SER A 884 32.02 -32.25 -18.51
N ALA A 885 31.60 -32.66 -19.70
CA ALA A 885 30.45 -33.56 -19.91
C ALA A 885 29.18 -33.07 -19.18
N ARG A 886 28.74 -31.86 -19.56
CA ARG A 886 27.47 -31.25 -19.15
C ARG A 886 26.31 -32.23 -19.36
N LEU A 887 25.62 -32.56 -18.27
CA LEU A 887 24.41 -33.39 -18.28
C LEU A 887 23.16 -32.51 -18.24
N PHE A 888 23.12 -31.58 -17.28
CA PHE A 888 22.02 -30.63 -17.08
C PHE A 888 22.58 -29.22 -16.88
N ASP A 889 21.80 -28.23 -17.29
CA ASP A 889 22.08 -26.79 -17.29
C ASP A 889 20.71 -26.13 -17.50
N THR A 890 20.24 -25.39 -16.49
CA THR A 890 18.92 -24.74 -16.48
C THR A 890 18.98 -23.25 -16.16
N ASP A 891 20.17 -22.76 -15.82
CA ASP A 891 20.58 -21.41 -15.47
C ASP A 891 21.41 -20.71 -16.56
N GLY A 892 21.84 -21.40 -17.62
CA GLY A 892 22.09 -20.82 -18.96
C GLY A 892 23.32 -19.90 -19.10
N CYS A 893 23.17 -18.60 -18.83
CA CYS A 893 24.30 -17.66 -18.74
C CYS A 893 24.91 -17.57 -17.33
N ALA A 894 24.29 -18.18 -16.32
CA ALA A 894 24.85 -18.29 -14.97
C ALA A 894 25.52 -19.66 -14.79
N GLY A 895 26.36 -19.80 -13.75
CA GLY A 895 27.05 -21.05 -13.43
C GLY A 895 28.40 -21.23 -14.13
N PHE A 896 28.76 -22.48 -14.42
CA PHE A 896 29.96 -22.82 -15.18
C PHE A 896 29.76 -22.59 -16.69
N PHE A 897 28.62 -22.97 -17.25
CA PHE A 897 28.38 -23.05 -18.68
C PHE A 897 27.80 -21.78 -19.30
N ASP A 898 28.30 -20.59 -18.88
CA ASP A 898 27.87 -19.28 -19.40
C ASP A 898 27.76 -19.27 -20.93
N SER A 899 26.51 -19.36 -21.40
CA SER A 899 26.16 -19.62 -22.78
C SER A 899 25.67 -18.38 -23.51
N SER A 900 26.45 -17.29 -23.43
CA SER A 900 26.38 -16.24 -24.45
C SER A 900 26.43 -16.87 -25.88
N PRO A 901 25.67 -16.37 -26.88
CA PRO A 901 25.33 -17.16 -28.06
C PRO A 901 26.52 -17.61 -28.92
N GLY A 902 26.98 -18.86 -28.70
CA GLY A 902 28.06 -19.51 -29.45
C GLY A 902 28.94 -20.47 -28.63
N GLY A 903 28.91 -20.41 -27.30
CA GLY A 903 29.79 -21.18 -26.41
C GLY A 903 29.37 -22.64 -26.12
N GLN A 904 29.25 -23.52 -27.12
CA GLN A 904 29.09 -24.97 -26.86
C GLN A 904 30.43 -25.65 -26.49
N GLY A 905 31.04 -25.21 -25.39
CA GLY A 905 32.21 -25.85 -24.78
C GLY A 905 31.80 -27.04 -23.92
N SER A 906 32.24 -28.25 -24.28
CA SER A 906 32.04 -29.46 -23.45
C SER A 906 33.11 -29.67 -22.38
N LEU A 907 34.08 -28.77 -22.31
CA LEU A 907 35.18 -28.72 -21.35
C LEU A 907 35.51 -27.25 -21.03
N LEU A 908 35.64 -26.94 -19.75
CA LEU A 908 35.91 -25.61 -19.20
C LEU A 908 37.03 -25.71 -18.16
N ASP A 909 38.04 -24.84 -18.27
CA ASP A 909 39.22 -24.84 -17.41
C ASP A 909 39.20 -23.66 -16.43
N TYR A 910 39.24 -23.96 -15.13
CA TYR A 910 39.33 -22.99 -14.04
C TYR A 910 40.59 -23.22 -13.20
N VAL A 911 40.98 -22.22 -12.42
CA VAL A 911 42.01 -22.36 -11.38
C VAL A 911 41.35 -22.16 -10.02
N LEU A 912 41.18 -23.26 -9.29
CA LEU A 912 40.67 -23.30 -7.92
C LEU A 912 41.80 -23.63 -6.95
N LYS A 913 42.13 -22.67 -6.08
CA LYS A 913 43.15 -22.81 -5.04
C LYS A 913 42.51 -23.06 -3.68
N LEU A 914 42.81 -24.21 -3.09
CA LEU A 914 42.35 -24.57 -1.74
C LEU A 914 43.23 -23.88 -0.68
N SER A 915 42.61 -23.35 0.38
CA SER A 915 43.31 -22.80 1.55
C SER A 915 43.98 -23.90 2.38
N ALA A 916 45.03 -23.54 3.13
CA ALA A 916 45.80 -24.51 3.93
C ALA A 916 45.02 -25.14 5.09
N ASP A 917 43.93 -24.52 5.56
CA ASP A 917 43.03 -25.10 6.56
C ASP A 917 41.82 -25.84 5.95
N GLY A 918 41.75 -25.88 4.62
CA GLY A 918 40.70 -26.55 3.85
C GLY A 918 39.33 -25.87 3.89
N LYS A 919 39.16 -24.73 4.58
CA LYS A 919 37.84 -24.12 4.82
C LYS A 919 37.37 -23.18 3.72
N THR A 920 38.31 -22.55 3.00
CA THR A 920 38.00 -21.71 1.85
C THR A 920 38.74 -22.17 0.60
N ALA A 921 38.20 -21.79 -0.56
CA ALA A 921 38.89 -21.90 -1.83
C ALA A 921 38.68 -20.60 -2.63
N THR A 922 39.61 -20.30 -3.54
CA THR A 922 39.48 -19.16 -4.46
C THR A 922 39.46 -19.68 -5.90
N VAL A 923 38.41 -19.33 -6.64
CA VAL A 923 38.28 -19.60 -8.08
C VAL A 923 38.56 -18.29 -8.83
N ALA A 924 39.56 -18.29 -9.70
CA ALA A 924 39.81 -17.15 -10.57
C ALA A 924 38.81 -17.17 -11.74
N THR A 925 38.06 -16.08 -11.95
CA THR A 925 37.16 -15.88 -13.10
C THR A 925 37.59 -14.66 -13.92
N SER A 926 36.96 -14.45 -15.08
CA SER A 926 37.12 -13.23 -15.89
C SER A 926 36.57 -11.96 -15.22
N GLU A 927 35.72 -12.10 -14.20
CA GLU A 927 35.08 -10.99 -13.49
C GLU A 927 35.73 -10.68 -12.14
N GLY A 928 36.50 -11.63 -11.59
CA GLY A 928 37.25 -11.48 -10.35
C GLY A 928 37.51 -12.82 -9.64
N ASP A 929 38.24 -12.76 -8.53
CA ASP A 929 38.47 -13.93 -7.68
C ASP A 929 37.23 -14.23 -6.80
N LEU A 930 36.52 -15.32 -7.10
CA LEU A 930 35.39 -15.79 -6.30
C LEU A 930 35.88 -16.61 -5.10
N THR A 931 35.49 -16.20 -3.89
CA THR A 931 35.78 -16.98 -2.67
C THR A 931 34.65 -17.95 -2.36
N LEU A 932 34.99 -19.23 -2.27
CA LEU A 932 34.11 -20.32 -1.85
C LEU A 932 34.40 -20.68 -0.39
N TYR A 933 33.35 -20.98 0.37
CA TYR A 933 33.41 -21.43 1.77
C TYR A 933 32.88 -22.86 1.87
N ARG A 934 33.67 -23.77 2.46
CA ARG A 934 33.25 -25.14 2.71
C ARG A 934 32.17 -25.17 3.78
N ILE A 935 31.04 -25.83 3.49
CA ILE A 935 29.98 -26.08 4.45
C ILE A 935 30.30 -27.39 5.19
N ALA A 936 30.56 -27.29 6.49
CA ALA A 936 30.85 -28.47 7.31
C ALA A 936 29.62 -29.39 7.41
N PRO A 937 29.77 -30.72 7.24
CA PRO A 937 28.82 -31.67 7.79
C PRO A 937 28.88 -31.55 9.32
N GLN A 938 27.75 -31.26 9.96
CA GLN A 938 27.64 -31.15 11.42
C GLN A 938 27.09 -32.44 12.04
#